data_AF-A0A8T3L4W4-F1
#
_entry.id   AF-A0A8T3L4W4-F1
#
_cell.length_a   1.000
_cell.length_b   1.000
_cell.length_c   1.000
_cell.angle_alpha   90.00
_cell.angle_beta   90.00
_cell.angle_gamma   90.00
#
_symmetry.space_group_name_H-M   'P 1'
#
loop_
_entity.id
_entity.type
_entity.pdbx_description
1 polymer ?
#
loop_
_entity_poly.entity_id
_entity_poly.type
_entity_poly.pdbx_seq_one_letter_code
_entity_poly.pdbx_strand_id
1 'polypeptide(L)'
;MSLKLGNAYFRDGQYKLAIQEYKKISKDSPLYPYAILNIERIESLGFDCKEQESEINGAPLLSIIMPVFNVGPYLDASILSVLSQTLVDFELIIINDASTDDGKRIIEMYENIDSRIKFIDLRFNTLGGAGIPSNIGINAAKGKYIGFVDSDDWVSKDAFEKLVTTAEKFNAELVIGDFNTFDQETRLVSPAYDKERWKGIPVETIISGVTTPQLFRLSPVPWRKLYLTKFIKSNGIEYPEGDYFYEDNPLHWFVLSSAERVVMVDHIISYHRMAREGQTMSSALYKLAALASHLNTISNFLLKKTVKHQVLFDEFYDFCYRTDWITTRQPDLITKNIIRSRLSDIYKKTKKIIKPDNVRDNFNNRFAEYANSYPDLDLTVVIPAYNCEDLIAESIESVLKISDIKFNIIIIDDGSNDNTQTICQDYAGKYTNVVYYHQANKGAGRARNSVIPLCTGKYTYFLDADDVINAKSLEHAVKKAILEDADLLLMKYKIEYYDEKKTRGMFNADDRLWQSFEKEKHKIRNYASALINYPWNRIIKTDLLHDENIFFGPTVVHNDIPYHWHSIVAAQKISYINDDVCIHRKFATRSQITNISDSRRLMVFEALRYTQERIMHYPAFSEIKQQWIKFSVELIDWAKERIPSDMHEQFNEYKEEFINSLPN
;
A
#
# COMPACT_ATOMS: atom_id res chain seq x y z
N MET A 1 -16.46 -23.65 17.32
CA MET A 1 -17.47 -24.09 16.32
C MET A 1 -18.79 -23.36 16.52
N SER A 2 -19.36 -23.33 17.73
CA SER A 2 -20.67 -22.71 17.99
C SER A 2 -20.77 -21.20 17.72
N LEU A 3 -19.74 -20.39 18.00
CA LEU A 3 -19.78 -18.95 17.64
C LEU A 3 -19.89 -18.75 16.11
N LYS A 4 -19.10 -19.51 15.34
CA LYS A 4 -19.12 -19.45 13.86
C LYS A 4 -20.48 -19.85 13.29
N LEU A 5 -21.10 -20.89 13.86
CA LEU A 5 -22.41 -21.36 13.42
C LEU A 5 -23.55 -20.42 13.89
N GLY A 6 -23.45 -19.89 15.11
CA GLY A 6 -24.38 -18.87 15.62
C GLY A 6 -24.35 -17.60 14.77
N ASN A 7 -23.16 -17.14 14.40
CA ASN A 7 -22.98 -16.04 13.46
C ASN A 7 -23.58 -16.38 12.09
N ALA A 8 -23.38 -17.59 11.56
CA ALA A 8 -24.00 -18.01 10.30
C ALA A 8 -25.54 -17.95 10.36
N TYR A 9 -26.16 -18.45 11.43
CA TYR A 9 -27.60 -18.34 11.62
C TYR A 9 -28.07 -16.88 11.80
N PHE A 10 -27.28 -16.06 12.49
CA PHE A 10 -27.59 -14.64 12.65
C PHE A 10 -27.63 -13.95 11.28
N ARG A 11 -26.64 -14.23 10.43
CA ARG A 11 -26.54 -13.75 9.03
C ARG A 11 -27.68 -14.19 8.12
N ASP A 12 -28.30 -15.33 8.41
CA ASP A 12 -29.45 -15.84 7.67
C ASP A 12 -30.79 -15.30 8.20
N GLY A 13 -30.77 -14.37 9.16
CA GLY A 13 -31.98 -13.91 9.86
C GLY A 13 -32.61 -14.99 10.74
N GLN A 14 -31.92 -16.10 10.97
CA GLN A 14 -32.37 -17.24 11.77
C GLN A 14 -32.06 -17.01 13.25
N TYR A 15 -32.53 -15.88 13.79
CA TYR A 15 -32.25 -15.36 15.12
C TYR A 15 -32.44 -16.38 16.27
N LYS A 16 -33.46 -17.23 16.17
CA LYS A 16 -33.69 -18.29 17.16
C LYS A 16 -32.60 -19.36 17.16
N LEU A 17 -32.14 -19.76 15.97
CA LEU A 17 -31.04 -20.73 15.82
C LEU A 17 -29.70 -20.11 16.22
N ALA A 18 -29.49 -18.83 15.91
CA ALA A 18 -28.33 -18.08 16.36
C ALA A 18 -28.21 -18.05 17.89
N ILE A 19 -29.28 -17.67 18.59
CA ILE A 19 -29.35 -17.68 20.06
C ILE A 19 -29.06 -19.07 20.63
N GLN A 20 -29.60 -20.14 20.00
CA GLN A 20 -29.34 -21.51 20.45
C GLN A 20 -27.87 -21.87 20.36
N GLU A 21 -27.16 -21.49 19.29
CA GLU A 21 -25.72 -21.74 19.16
C GLU A 21 -24.89 -20.88 20.12
N TYR A 22 -25.24 -19.60 20.30
CA TYR A 22 -24.55 -18.72 21.26
C TYR A 22 -24.67 -19.24 22.70
N LYS A 23 -25.84 -19.77 23.09
CA LYS A 23 -26.05 -20.38 24.42
C LYS A 23 -25.21 -21.64 24.68
N LYS A 24 -24.62 -22.26 23.64
CA LYS A 24 -23.68 -23.39 23.80
C LYS A 24 -22.28 -22.95 24.24
N ILE A 25 -21.96 -21.66 24.19
CA ILE A 25 -20.66 -21.14 24.61
C ILE A 25 -20.62 -21.10 26.15
N SER A 26 -19.67 -21.81 26.75
CA SER A 26 -19.51 -21.88 28.22
C SER A 26 -19.15 -20.53 28.84
N LYS A 27 -19.59 -20.27 30.08
CA LYS A 27 -19.27 -19.06 30.86
C LYS A 27 -17.77 -18.81 31.04
N ASP A 28 -16.98 -19.88 31.11
CA ASP A 28 -15.53 -19.81 31.27
C ASP A 28 -14.80 -19.56 29.95
N SER A 29 -15.54 -19.51 28.83
CA SER A 29 -14.99 -19.19 27.53
C SER A 29 -14.71 -17.68 27.44
N PRO A 30 -13.55 -17.25 26.91
CA PRO A 30 -13.31 -15.85 26.60
C PRO A 30 -14.30 -15.32 25.55
N LEU A 31 -15.01 -16.21 24.82
CA LEU A 31 -16.03 -15.85 23.85
C LEU A 31 -17.44 -15.66 24.48
N TYR A 32 -17.62 -15.98 25.76
CA TYR A 32 -18.92 -15.88 26.43
C TYR A 32 -19.49 -14.46 26.45
N PRO A 33 -18.71 -13.39 26.74
CA PRO A 33 -19.23 -12.04 26.67
C PRO A 33 -19.81 -11.71 25.29
N TYR A 34 -19.16 -12.13 24.20
CA TYR A 34 -19.64 -11.95 22.82
C TYR A 34 -20.93 -12.72 22.53
N ALA A 35 -21.03 -13.96 23.04
CA ALA A 35 -22.26 -14.75 22.90
C ALA A 35 -23.44 -14.07 23.59
N ILE A 36 -23.24 -13.55 24.80
CA ILE A 36 -24.26 -12.81 25.52
C ILE A 36 -24.61 -11.52 24.80
N LEU A 37 -23.62 -10.78 24.32
CA LEU A 37 -23.83 -9.53 23.58
C LEU A 37 -24.64 -9.76 22.30
N ASN A 38 -24.34 -10.83 21.58
CA ASN A 38 -25.11 -11.29 20.43
C ASN A 38 -26.55 -11.62 20.79
N ILE A 39 -26.77 -12.36 21.88
CA ILE A 39 -28.11 -12.72 22.37
C ILE A 39 -28.87 -11.45 22.74
N GLU A 40 -28.28 -10.56 23.53
CA GLU A 40 -28.86 -9.27 23.93
C GLU A 40 -29.19 -8.41 22.71
N ARG A 41 -28.32 -8.39 21.70
CA ARG A 41 -28.58 -7.65 20.46
C ARG A 41 -29.76 -8.24 19.71
N ILE A 42 -29.78 -9.55 19.47
CA ILE A 42 -30.89 -10.21 18.79
C ILE A 42 -32.20 -10.00 19.56
N GLU A 43 -32.17 -10.10 20.89
CA GLU A 43 -33.33 -9.86 21.74
C GLU A 43 -33.79 -8.39 21.66
N SER A 44 -32.86 -7.43 21.56
CA SER A 44 -33.17 -5.99 21.43
C SER A 44 -33.81 -5.61 20.09
N LEU A 45 -33.55 -6.38 19.02
CA LEU A 45 -34.15 -6.12 17.70
C LEU A 45 -35.64 -6.43 17.65
N GLY A 46 -36.15 -7.25 18.59
CA GLY A 46 -37.50 -7.80 18.55
C GLY A 46 -37.67 -8.78 17.38
N PHE A 47 -38.44 -9.86 17.55
CA PHE A 47 -38.64 -10.87 16.50
C PHE A 47 -39.47 -10.39 15.28
N ASP A 48 -39.75 -9.08 15.19
CA ASP A 48 -40.45 -8.40 14.10
C ASP A 48 -39.68 -7.11 13.75
N CYS A 49 -38.71 -7.20 12.84
CA CYS A 49 -37.96 -6.02 12.39
C CYS A 49 -38.85 -5.14 11.51
N LYS A 50 -39.37 -4.04 12.07
CA LYS A 50 -39.72 -2.85 11.30
C LYS A 50 -38.59 -1.85 11.44
N GLU A 51 -38.14 -1.31 10.32
CA GLU A 51 -37.16 -0.23 10.17
C GLU A 51 -37.39 0.85 11.23
N GLN A 52 -36.46 0.98 12.17
CA GLN A 52 -36.39 2.15 13.04
C GLN A 52 -35.31 3.07 12.45
N GLU A 53 -35.77 4.07 11.70
CA GLU A 53 -34.96 5.24 11.37
C GLU A 53 -34.62 5.98 12.67
N SER A 54 -33.39 5.82 13.17
CA SER A 54 -32.84 6.77 14.12
C SER A 54 -32.02 7.80 13.35
N GLU A 55 -32.64 8.94 13.06
CA GLU A 55 -31.90 10.12 12.59
C GLU A 55 -30.88 10.53 13.65
N ILE A 56 -29.58 10.35 13.35
CA ILE A 56 -28.50 10.99 14.08
C ILE A 56 -28.60 12.49 13.76
N ASN A 57 -29.37 13.23 14.55
CA ASN A 57 -29.52 14.68 14.43
C ASN A 57 -28.27 15.39 14.99
N GLY A 58 -27.20 15.44 14.17
CA GLY A 58 -25.93 16.10 14.49
C GLY A 58 -24.72 15.40 13.85
N ALA A 59 -23.58 16.08 13.77
CA ALA A 59 -22.32 15.37 13.47
C ALA A 59 -21.95 14.51 14.70
N PRO A 60 -21.58 13.22 14.52
CA PRO A 60 -21.29 12.34 15.65
C PRO A 60 -20.09 12.85 16.45
N LEU A 61 -19.96 12.48 17.72
CA LEU A 61 -18.76 12.82 18.49
C LEU A 61 -17.53 12.04 17.99
N LEU A 62 -17.72 10.79 17.60
CA LEU A 62 -16.67 9.85 17.20
C LEU A 62 -16.97 9.19 15.84
N SER A 63 -15.98 9.14 14.95
CA SER A 63 -15.98 8.23 13.80
C SER A 63 -15.04 7.07 14.06
N ILE A 64 -15.56 5.84 14.01
CA ILE A 64 -14.77 4.62 14.12
C ILE A 64 -14.56 4.06 12.72
N ILE A 65 -13.30 3.89 12.31
CA ILE A 65 -12.93 3.40 10.99
C ILE A 65 -12.54 1.92 11.09
N MET A 66 -13.15 1.09 10.25
CA MET A 66 -12.90 -0.35 10.18
C MET A 66 -12.61 -0.79 8.74
N PRO A 67 -11.34 -0.96 8.36
CA PRO A 67 -10.98 -1.54 7.07
C PRO A 67 -11.20 -3.07 7.08
N VAL A 68 -11.80 -3.61 6.01
CA VAL A 68 -12.19 -5.02 5.90
C VAL A 68 -11.65 -5.61 4.61
N PHE A 69 -10.89 -6.72 4.71
CA PHE A 69 -10.51 -7.54 3.57
C PHE A 69 -10.40 -9.02 3.94
N ASN A 70 -11.31 -9.86 3.45
CA ASN A 70 -11.27 -11.32 3.61
C ASN A 70 -11.14 -11.80 5.07
N VAL A 71 -11.97 -11.24 5.97
CA VAL A 71 -12.00 -11.58 7.41
C VAL A 71 -13.40 -11.95 7.91
N GLY A 72 -14.29 -12.39 7.01
CA GLY A 72 -15.67 -12.78 7.32
C GLY A 72 -15.84 -13.72 8.52
N PRO A 73 -14.93 -14.67 8.83
CA PRO A 73 -15.04 -15.50 10.04
C PRO A 73 -14.93 -14.75 11.37
N TYR A 74 -14.38 -13.54 11.39
CA TYR A 74 -14.09 -12.75 12.60
C TYR A 74 -14.93 -11.47 12.70
N LEU A 75 -15.43 -10.99 11.56
CA LEU A 75 -16.04 -9.67 11.39
C LEU A 75 -17.24 -9.40 12.32
N ASP A 76 -18.13 -10.40 12.54
CA ASP A 76 -19.27 -10.24 13.46
C ASP A 76 -18.83 -9.81 14.86
N ALA A 77 -17.83 -10.49 15.43
CA ALA A 77 -17.37 -10.19 16.79
C ALA A 77 -16.74 -8.80 16.87
N SER A 78 -16.05 -8.36 15.80
CA SER A 78 -15.47 -7.03 15.71
C SER A 78 -16.56 -5.95 15.68
N ILE A 79 -17.52 -6.05 14.74
CA ILE A 79 -18.63 -5.10 14.61
C ILE A 79 -19.43 -5.01 15.91
N LEU A 80 -19.81 -6.15 16.50
CA LEU A 80 -20.57 -6.17 17.75
C LEU A 80 -19.83 -5.51 18.91
N SER A 81 -18.51 -5.70 19.01
CA SER A 81 -17.73 -5.05 20.06
C SER A 81 -17.80 -3.52 19.96
N VAL A 82 -17.86 -2.98 18.74
CA VAL A 82 -18.06 -1.56 18.48
C VAL A 82 -19.51 -1.12 18.75
N LEU A 83 -20.50 -1.89 18.28
CA LEU A 83 -21.91 -1.54 18.52
C LEU A 83 -22.29 -1.55 20.01
N SER A 84 -21.53 -2.28 20.83
CA SER A 84 -21.74 -2.45 22.27
C SER A 84 -21.11 -1.38 23.17
N GLN A 85 -20.45 -0.37 22.59
CA GLN A 85 -19.74 0.64 23.35
C GLN A 85 -20.66 1.41 24.29
N THR A 86 -20.14 1.80 25.46
CA THR A 86 -20.85 2.67 26.41
C THR A 86 -21.03 4.09 25.87
N LEU A 87 -20.09 4.57 25.05
CA LEU A 87 -20.26 5.77 24.24
C LEU A 87 -21.18 5.46 23.06
N VAL A 88 -22.35 6.09 22.99
CA VAL A 88 -23.37 5.84 21.95
C VAL A 88 -23.33 6.82 20.79
N ASP A 89 -22.73 8.00 20.98
CA ASP A 89 -22.62 9.07 19.98
C ASP A 89 -21.42 8.83 19.04
N PHE A 90 -21.59 7.89 18.11
CA PHE A 90 -20.58 7.57 17.10
C PHE A 90 -21.21 7.13 15.76
N GLU A 91 -20.41 7.24 14.70
CA GLU A 91 -20.61 6.51 13.45
C GLU A 91 -19.53 5.42 13.30
N LEU A 92 -19.89 4.27 12.73
CA LEU A 92 -18.97 3.19 12.36
C LEU A 92 -18.85 3.14 10.84
N ILE A 93 -17.72 3.57 10.31
CA ILE A 93 -17.42 3.58 8.89
C ILE A 93 -16.66 2.30 8.55
N ILE A 94 -17.32 1.39 7.84
CA ILE A 94 -16.75 0.11 7.41
C ILE A 94 -16.37 0.21 5.94
N ILE A 95 -15.08 0.04 5.63
CA ILE A 95 -14.56 0.09 4.27
C ILE A 95 -14.22 -1.34 3.85
N ASN A 96 -15.06 -1.92 2.98
CA ASN A 96 -14.75 -3.23 2.39
C ASN A 96 -13.83 -3.04 1.19
N ASP A 97 -12.61 -3.56 1.27
CA ASP A 97 -11.59 -3.45 0.24
C ASP A 97 -11.70 -4.57 -0.82
N ALA A 98 -12.91 -4.72 -1.36
CA ALA A 98 -13.30 -5.76 -2.32
C ALA A 98 -13.07 -7.19 -1.80
N SER A 99 -13.55 -7.49 -0.58
CA SER A 99 -13.53 -8.86 -0.05
C SER A 99 -14.24 -9.84 -1.00
N THR A 100 -13.66 -11.03 -1.11
CA THR A 100 -14.17 -12.17 -1.90
C THR A 100 -14.84 -13.24 -1.03
N ASP A 101 -14.83 -13.07 0.28
CA ASP A 101 -15.57 -13.90 1.24
C ASP A 101 -16.92 -13.27 1.63
N ASP A 102 -17.58 -13.82 2.64
CA ASP A 102 -18.89 -13.33 3.12
C ASP A 102 -18.83 -11.94 3.80
N GLY A 103 -17.66 -11.28 3.86
CA GLY A 103 -17.47 -10.00 4.53
C GLY A 103 -18.50 -8.94 4.14
N LYS A 104 -18.74 -8.76 2.82
CA LYS A 104 -19.74 -7.80 2.30
C LYS A 104 -21.14 -8.06 2.86
N ARG A 105 -21.61 -9.31 2.77
CA ARG A 105 -22.94 -9.71 3.24
C ARG A 105 -23.12 -9.49 4.74
N ILE A 106 -22.07 -9.71 5.53
CA ILE A 106 -22.08 -9.45 6.98
C ILE A 106 -22.29 -7.95 7.24
N ILE A 107 -21.57 -7.10 6.52
CA ILE A 107 -21.67 -5.64 6.68
C ILE A 107 -23.08 -5.15 6.32
N GLU A 108 -23.61 -5.58 5.17
CA GLU A 108 -24.96 -5.24 4.72
C GLU A 108 -26.02 -5.66 5.74
N MET A 109 -25.88 -6.83 6.38
CA MET A 109 -26.77 -7.24 7.45
C MET A 109 -26.75 -6.25 8.61
N TYR A 110 -25.57 -5.88 9.12
CA TYR A 110 -25.45 -4.97 10.26
C TYR A 110 -25.91 -3.55 9.93
N GLU A 111 -25.60 -3.05 8.73
CA GLU A 111 -26.06 -1.74 8.25
C GLU A 111 -27.59 -1.64 8.24
N ASN A 112 -28.28 -2.70 7.80
CA ASN A 112 -29.74 -2.75 7.80
C ASN A 112 -30.39 -2.76 9.20
N ILE A 113 -29.63 -3.07 10.25
CA ILE A 113 -30.16 -3.15 11.63
C ILE A 113 -29.57 -2.10 12.58
N ASP A 114 -28.56 -1.33 12.16
CA ASP A 114 -27.94 -0.28 12.95
C ASP A 114 -27.54 0.90 12.06
N SER A 115 -28.33 1.96 12.12
CA SER A 115 -28.16 3.20 11.34
C SER A 115 -26.85 3.95 11.60
N ARG A 116 -26.09 3.60 12.66
CA ARG A 116 -24.77 4.19 12.91
C ARG A 116 -23.71 3.65 11.95
N ILE A 117 -23.98 2.55 11.26
CA ILE A 117 -23.04 1.95 10.32
C ILE A 117 -23.15 2.68 8.98
N LYS A 118 -21.98 3.04 8.44
CA LYS A 118 -21.82 3.55 7.09
C LYS A 118 -20.96 2.59 6.31
N PHE A 119 -21.55 1.90 5.34
CA PHE A 119 -20.82 0.98 4.49
C PHE A 119 -20.23 1.69 3.27
N ILE A 120 -18.91 1.53 3.05
CA ILE A 120 -18.22 1.92 1.82
C ILE A 120 -17.67 0.65 1.17
N ASP A 121 -18.30 0.22 0.07
CA ASP A 121 -17.91 -0.98 -0.67
C ASP A 121 -17.00 -0.63 -1.85
N LEU A 122 -15.71 -0.96 -1.75
CA LEU A 122 -14.76 -0.77 -2.85
C LEU A 122 -14.93 -1.88 -3.88
N ARG A 123 -14.91 -1.49 -5.15
CA ARG A 123 -15.14 -2.39 -6.29
C ARG A 123 -13.92 -3.26 -6.59
N PHE A 124 -12.73 -2.80 -6.20
CA PHE A 124 -11.46 -3.46 -6.48
C PHE A 124 -10.55 -3.36 -5.27
N ASN A 125 -9.73 -4.40 -5.06
CA ASN A 125 -8.81 -4.44 -3.95
C ASN A 125 -7.66 -3.45 -4.16
N THR A 126 -7.45 -2.56 -3.20
CA THR A 126 -6.42 -1.51 -3.23
C THR A 126 -5.00 -2.07 -3.04
N LEU A 127 -3.97 -1.25 -3.31
CA LEU A 127 -2.58 -1.66 -3.06
C LEU A 127 -2.28 -1.74 -1.55
N GLY A 128 -1.43 -2.70 -1.17
CA GLY A 128 -0.99 -2.82 0.22
C GLY A 128 -2.02 -3.47 1.14
N GLY A 129 -2.11 -2.96 2.37
CA GLY A 129 -2.95 -3.46 3.45
C GLY A 129 -4.07 -2.49 3.84
N ALA A 130 -4.23 -2.26 5.14
CA ALA A 130 -5.32 -1.47 5.69
C ALA A 130 -5.19 0.04 5.43
N GLY A 131 -4.02 0.51 4.96
CA GLY A 131 -3.71 1.92 4.78
C GLY A 131 -4.65 2.70 3.85
N ILE A 132 -4.80 2.28 2.58
CA ILE A 132 -5.66 3.00 1.61
C ILE A 132 -7.14 2.99 2.06
N PRO A 133 -7.73 1.85 2.46
CA PRO A 133 -9.08 1.83 3.02
C PRO A 133 -9.25 2.74 4.24
N SER A 134 -8.21 2.84 5.09
CA SER A 134 -8.20 3.74 6.24
C SER A 134 -8.18 5.21 5.83
N ASN A 135 -7.42 5.60 4.79
CA ASN A 135 -7.44 6.98 4.25
C ASN A 135 -8.83 7.36 3.74
N ILE A 136 -9.51 6.44 3.05
CA ILE A 136 -10.91 6.62 2.61
C ILE A 136 -11.82 6.84 3.83
N GLY A 137 -11.63 6.07 4.89
CA GLY A 137 -12.33 6.25 6.17
C GLY A 137 -12.05 7.62 6.82
N ILE A 138 -10.80 8.07 6.87
CA ILE A 138 -10.39 9.37 7.45
C ILE A 138 -11.09 10.52 6.70
N ASN A 139 -11.15 10.42 5.38
CA ASN A 139 -11.81 11.42 4.54
C ASN A 139 -13.33 11.41 4.75
N ALA A 140 -13.94 10.24 4.89
CA ALA A 140 -15.37 10.06 5.13
C ALA A 140 -15.82 10.46 6.55
N ALA A 141 -14.91 10.48 7.53
CA ALA A 141 -15.18 10.74 8.94
C ALA A 141 -15.71 12.17 9.19
N LYS A 142 -16.82 12.25 9.93
CA LYS A 142 -17.49 13.48 10.36
C LYS A 142 -17.32 13.78 11.85
N GLY A 143 -16.84 12.81 12.62
CA GLY A 143 -16.68 12.90 14.06
C GLY A 143 -15.68 13.95 14.52
N LYS A 144 -15.86 14.50 15.73
CA LYS A 144 -14.83 15.33 16.38
C LYS A 144 -13.53 14.54 16.56
N TYR A 145 -13.65 13.26 16.86
CA TYR A 145 -12.55 12.32 16.98
C TYR A 145 -12.64 11.18 15.97
N ILE A 146 -11.49 10.58 15.64
CA ILE A 146 -11.35 9.36 14.85
C ILE A 146 -10.73 8.27 15.73
N GLY A 147 -11.29 7.07 15.67
CA GLY A 147 -10.69 5.83 16.20
C GLY A 147 -10.61 4.77 15.11
N PHE A 148 -9.77 3.75 15.31
CA PHE A 148 -9.64 2.63 14.38
C PHE A 148 -9.94 1.31 15.08
N VAL A 149 -10.49 0.34 14.35
CA VAL A 149 -10.65 -1.04 14.81
C VAL A 149 -10.31 -1.98 13.66
N ASP A 150 -9.39 -2.91 13.90
CA ASP A 150 -9.10 -3.98 12.94
C ASP A 150 -10.28 -4.98 12.89
N SER A 151 -10.64 -5.39 11.68
CA SER A 151 -11.86 -6.15 11.41
C SER A 151 -11.81 -7.62 11.86
N ASP A 152 -10.65 -8.10 12.30
CA ASP A 152 -10.43 -9.39 12.95
C ASP A 152 -10.25 -9.30 14.48
N ASP A 153 -10.13 -8.09 15.02
CA ASP A 153 -9.94 -7.80 16.44
C ASP A 153 -11.26 -7.44 17.14
N TRP A 154 -11.20 -7.06 18.42
CA TRP A 154 -12.34 -6.49 19.13
C TRP A 154 -11.88 -5.50 20.22
N VAL A 155 -12.78 -4.61 20.61
CA VAL A 155 -12.52 -3.57 21.63
C VAL A 155 -13.22 -3.86 22.96
N SER A 156 -12.71 -3.29 24.07
CA SER A 156 -13.41 -3.34 25.36
C SER A 156 -14.67 -2.47 25.35
N LYS A 157 -15.69 -2.81 26.16
CA LYS A 157 -17.01 -2.14 26.15
C LYS A 157 -16.94 -0.62 26.43
N ASP A 158 -15.96 -0.20 27.22
CA ASP A 158 -15.74 1.20 27.64
C ASP A 158 -14.55 1.85 26.93
N ALA A 159 -13.97 1.19 25.92
CA ALA A 159 -12.75 1.62 25.22
C ALA A 159 -12.85 3.07 24.74
N PHE A 160 -13.87 3.39 23.93
CA PHE A 160 -13.99 4.71 23.33
C PHE A 160 -14.48 5.77 24.31
N GLU A 161 -15.30 5.42 25.30
CA GLU A 161 -15.70 6.33 26.38
C GLU A 161 -14.47 6.82 27.17
N LYS A 162 -13.56 5.91 27.52
CA LYS A 162 -12.31 6.24 28.23
C LYS A 162 -11.40 7.15 27.39
N LEU A 163 -11.23 6.80 26.11
CA LEU A 163 -10.40 7.59 25.20
C LEU A 163 -10.95 9.00 25.00
N VAL A 164 -12.25 9.14 24.72
CA VAL A 164 -12.92 10.43 24.48
C VAL A 164 -12.94 11.28 25.74
N THR A 165 -13.29 10.71 26.90
CA THR A 165 -13.27 11.43 28.18
C THR A 165 -11.88 12.00 28.48
N THR A 166 -10.83 11.22 28.22
CA THR A 166 -9.44 11.66 28.39
C THR A 166 -9.11 12.78 27.39
N ALA A 167 -9.52 12.64 26.14
CA ALA A 167 -9.27 13.64 25.11
C ALA A 167 -9.92 14.99 25.44
N GLU A 168 -11.17 14.98 25.92
CA GLU A 168 -11.88 16.19 26.35
C GLU A 168 -11.24 16.81 27.60
N LYS A 169 -10.91 15.99 28.62
CA LYS A 169 -10.29 16.45 29.88
C LYS A 169 -8.98 17.20 29.65
N PHE A 170 -8.16 16.73 28.71
CA PHE A 170 -6.82 17.28 28.46
C PHE A 170 -6.72 18.09 27.15
N ASN A 171 -7.83 18.28 26.43
CA ASN A 171 -7.83 18.86 25.08
C ASN A 171 -6.78 18.21 24.16
N ALA A 172 -6.72 16.87 24.19
CA ALA A 172 -5.68 16.09 23.53
C ALA A 172 -5.88 16.02 22.01
N GLU A 173 -4.78 16.02 21.28
CA GLU A 173 -4.74 15.72 19.84
C GLU A 173 -4.66 14.22 19.58
N LEU A 174 -4.06 13.51 20.53
CA LEU A 174 -3.88 12.07 20.49
C LEU A 174 -4.05 11.50 21.91
N VAL A 175 -4.88 10.48 22.03
CA VAL A 175 -4.91 9.62 23.23
C VAL A 175 -4.44 8.23 22.83
N ILE A 176 -3.55 7.64 23.64
CA ILE A 176 -3.03 6.28 23.43
C ILE A 176 -3.42 5.43 24.64
N GLY A 177 -4.17 4.36 24.42
CA GLY A 177 -4.49 3.37 25.44
C GLY A 177 -3.66 2.09 25.30
N ASP A 178 -3.91 1.13 26.19
CA ASP A 178 -3.24 -0.17 26.20
C ASP A 178 -3.97 -1.24 25.38
N PHE A 179 -3.35 -2.41 25.21
CA PHE A 179 -4.00 -3.54 24.55
C PHE A 179 -3.54 -4.88 25.10
N ASN A 180 -4.31 -5.92 24.80
CA ASN A 180 -3.90 -7.30 25.01
C ASN A 180 -3.81 -8.02 23.67
N THR A 181 -3.05 -9.11 23.64
CA THR A 181 -3.06 -10.06 22.52
C THR A 181 -3.98 -11.23 22.86
N PHE A 182 -4.62 -11.80 21.85
CA PHE A 182 -5.41 -13.02 21.95
C PHE A 182 -4.93 -14.02 20.91
N ASP A 183 -4.44 -15.17 21.37
CA ASP A 183 -3.98 -16.23 20.49
C ASP A 183 -5.17 -17.08 20.01
N GLN A 184 -5.37 -17.17 18.68
CA GLN A 184 -6.53 -17.83 18.08
C GLN A 184 -6.53 -19.36 18.30
N GLU A 185 -5.35 -19.98 18.40
CA GLU A 185 -5.21 -21.44 18.56
C GLU A 185 -5.40 -21.85 20.02
N THR A 186 -4.64 -21.24 20.92
CA THR A 186 -4.62 -21.55 22.36
C THR A 186 -5.74 -20.87 23.14
N ARG A 187 -6.36 -19.83 22.57
CA ARG A 187 -7.41 -18.99 23.21
C ARG A 187 -6.93 -18.19 24.41
N LEU A 188 -5.62 -18.04 24.57
CA LEU A 188 -5.03 -17.30 25.69
C LEU A 188 -4.98 -15.80 25.41
N VAL A 189 -5.28 -15.01 26.43
CA VAL A 189 -5.06 -13.56 26.44
C VAL A 189 -3.72 -13.28 27.12
N SER A 190 -2.87 -12.48 26.48
CA SER A 190 -1.59 -12.05 27.03
C SER A 190 -1.45 -10.52 26.97
N PRO A 191 -0.65 -9.90 27.86
CA PRO A 191 -0.34 -8.48 27.77
C PRO A 191 0.22 -8.07 26.41
N ALA A 192 0.12 -6.78 26.07
CA ALA A 192 0.78 -6.22 24.90
C ALA A 192 2.28 -6.57 24.82
N TYR A 193 2.75 -6.88 23.61
CA TYR A 193 4.17 -7.16 23.35
C TYR A 193 5.08 -5.94 23.57
N ASP A 194 4.51 -4.73 23.71
CA ASP A 194 5.24 -3.51 24.02
C ASP A 194 5.02 -3.01 25.46
N LYS A 195 4.36 -3.79 26.35
CA LYS A 195 4.05 -3.37 27.74
C LYS A 195 5.28 -2.91 28.52
N GLU A 196 6.44 -3.50 28.28
CA GLU A 196 7.69 -3.06 28.92
C GLU A 196 8.13 -1.65 28.48
N ARG A 197 7.80 -1.25 27.25
CA ARG A 197 8.12 0.08 26.69
C ARG A 197 7.22 1.18 27.23
N TRP A 198 6.10 0.83 27.88
CA TRP A 198 5.22 1.76 28.58
C TRP A 198 5.82 2.27 29.89
N LYS A 199 6.76 1.52 30.49
CA LYS A 199 7.32 1.88 31.79
C LYS A 199 8.01 3.24 31.75
N GLY A 200 7.62 4.13 32.65
CA GLY A 200 8.20 5.47 32.79
C GLY A 200 7.57 6.53 31.88
N ILE A 201 6.61 6.18 31.03
CA ILE A 201 5.82 7.17 30.29
C ILE A 201 4.70 7.70 31.20
N PRO A 202 4.57 9.03 31.41
CA PRO A 202 3.49 9.59 32.23
C PRO A 202 2.10 9.27 31.67
N VAL A 203 1.18 8.86 32.55
CA VAL A 203 -0.25 8.69 32.24
C VAL A 203 -1.04 9.91 32.69
N GLU A 204 -2.17 10.18 32.03
CA GLU A 204 -3.04 11.33 32.33
C GLU A 204 -2.29 12.67 32.43
N THR A 205 -1.27 12.84 31.58
CA THR A 205 -0.42 14.03 31.52
C THR A 205 -0.20 14.41 30.06
N ILE A 206 -0.21 15.71 29.76
CA ILE A 206 0.08 16.22 28.41
C ILE A 206 1.58 16.08 28.14
N ILE A 207 1.91 15.28 27.13
CA ILE A 207 3.26 15.01 26.63
C ILE A 207 3.30 15.16 25.11
N SER A 208 4.48 15.05 24.50
CA SER A 208 4.66 15.04 23.04
C SER A 208 5.82 14.15 22.64
N GLY A 209 5.97 13.88 21.33
CA GLY A 209 7.15 13.17 20.83
C GLY A 209 8.49 13.88 21.12
N VAL A 210 8.45 15.19 21.39
CA VAL A 210 9.65 15.98 21.74
C VAL A 210 9.97 15.87 23.23
N THR A 211 8.96 15.95 24.11
CA THR A 211 9.18 15.89 25.57
C THR A 211 9.30 14.47 26.09
N THR A 212 8.69 13.51 25.41
CA THR A 212 8.66 12.08 25.77
C THR A 212 8.94 11.22 24.53
N PRO A 213 10.19 11.22 24.02
CA PRO A 213 10.58 10.49 22.80
C PRO A 213 10.37 8.97 22.88
N GLN A 214 10.21 8.42 24.09
CA GLN A 214 9.89 7.00 24.30
C GLN A 214 8.60 6.58 23.58
N LEU A 215 7.70 7.52 23.26
CA LEU A 215 6.49 7.27 22.49
C LEU A 215 6.77 6.59 21.13
N PHE A 216 7.86 6.95 20.43
CA PHE A 216 8.25 6.35 19.14
C PHE A 216 8.73 4.89 19.25
N ARG A 217 8.85 4.38 20.48
CA ARG A 217 9.25 3.01 20.75
C ARG A 217 8.04 2.12 20.99
N LEU A 218 6.85 2.68 21.18
CA LEU A 218 5.61 1.92 21.31
C LEU A 218 5.24 1.22 19.99
N SER A 219 4.34 0.26 20.07
CA SER A 219 3.73 -0.35 18.89
C SER A 219 3.03 0.72 18.04
N PRO A 220 3.30 0.78 16.72
CA PRO A 220 2.78 1.85 15.86
C PRO A 220 1.27 1.74 15.59
N VAL A 221 0.65 0.61 15.94
CA VAL A 221 -0.73 0.24 15.61
C VAL A 221 -1.80 1.30 15.95
N PRO A 222 -2.72 1.61 15.03
CA PRO A 222 -3.67 2.72 15.14
C PRO A 222 -4.86 2.41 16.07
N TRP A 223 -5.28 1.16 16.17
CA TRP A 223 -6.53 0.74 16.83
C TRP A 223 -6.53 0.85 18.36
N ARG A 224 -5.40 1.25 18.96
CA ARG A 224 -5.28 1.60 20.39
C ARG A 224 -5.32 3.10 20.65
N LYS A 225 -5.53 3.91 19.60
CA LYS A 225 -5.38 5.37 19.62
C LYS A 225 -6.68 6.07 19.25
N LEU A 226 -6.87 7.26 19.81
CA LEU A 226 -7.93 8.20 19.45
C LEU A 226 -7.28 9.50 18.96
N TYR A 227 -7.72 9.98 17.81
CA TYR A 227 -7.16 11.12 17.11
C TYR A 227 -8.17 12.26 17.05
N LEU A 228 -7.73 13.49 17.30
CA LEU A 228 -8.57 14.66 17.00
C LEU A 228 -8.65 14.84 15.48
N THR A 229 -9.86 14.79 14.91
CA THR A 229 -10.08 14.84 13.44
C THR A 229 -9.49 16.10 12.83
N LYS A 230 -9.69 17.25 13.49
CA LYS A 230 -9.14 18.53 13.04
C LYS A 230 -7.61 18.49 12.94
N PHE A 231 -6.94 17.86 13.90
CA PHE A 231 -5.48 17.73 13.93
C PHE A 231 -4.96 16.88 12.77
N ILE A 232 -5.59 15.73 12.50
CA ILE A 232 -5.22 14.86 11.39
C ILE A 232 -5.38 15.59 10.05
N LYS A 233 -6.57 16.17 9.80
CA LYS A 233 -6.88 16.84 8.54
C LYS A 233 -6.02 18.10 8.31
N SER A 234 -5.77 18.90 9.35
CA SER A 234 -4.96 20.13 9.20
C SER A 234 -3.48 19.88 8.95
N ASN A 235 -2.97 18.71 9.37
CA ASN A 235 -1.58 18.32 9.16
C ASN A 235 -1.38 17.40 7.94
N GLY A 236 -2.46 17.06 7.21
CA GLY A 236 -2.41 16.13 6.09
C GLY A 236 -1.86 14.76 6.50
N ILE A 237 -2.24 14.28 7.69
CA ILE A 237 -1.77 13.00 8.21
C ILE A 237 -2.60 11.88 7.61
N GLU A 238 -1.97 11.06 6.78
CA GLU A 238 -2.58 9.91 6.10
C GLU A 238 -1.59 8.74 6.12
N TYR A 239 -2.10 7.53 5.89
CA TYR A 239 -1.23 6.38 5.62
C TYR A 239 -0.47 6.61 4.33
N PRO A 240 0.83 6.26 4.29
CA PRO A 240 1.56 6.27 3.03
C PRO A 240 0.98 5.19 2.12
N GLU A 241 0.62 5.59 0.90
CA GLU A 241 0.09 4.66 -0.08
C GLU A 241 1.21 3.91 -0.81
N GLY A 242 1.08 2.59 -0.87
CA GLY A 242 1.99 1.72 -1.62
C GLY A 242 1.69 0.24 -1.41
N ASP A 243 2.33 -0.61 -2.20
CA ASP A 243 2.11 -2.06 -2.15
C ASP A 243 3.04 -2.74 -1.14
N TYR A 244 2.89 -2.37 0.14
CA TYR A 244 3.74 -2.85 1.23
C TYR A 244 2.94 -3.08 2.53
N PHE A 245 3.52 -3.90 3.41
CA PHE A 245 3.06 -4.10 4.80
C PHE A 245 3.80 -3.17 5.76
N TYR A 246 3.27 -2.98 6.97
CA TYR A 246 3.86 -2.17 8.06
C TYR A 246 3.72 -0.65 7.90
N GLU A 247 2.74 -0.21 7.11
CA GLU A 247 2.34 1.18 6.87
C GLU A 247 1.96 1.97 8.14
N ASP A 248 1.65 1.28 9.24
CA ASP A 248 1.46 1.89 10.56
C ASP A 248 2.69 2.65 11.02
N ASN A 249 3.90 2.23 10.63
CA ASN A 249 5.14 2.85 11.10
C ASN A 249 5.22 4.32 10.65
N PRO A 250 5.13 4.67 9.35
CA PRO A 250 5.09 6.07 8.97
C PRO A 250 3.94 6.85 9.59
N LEU A 251 2.71 6.31 9.64
CA LEU A 251 1.59 6.99 10.28
C LEU A 251 1.90 7.37 11.74
N HIS A 252 2.43 6.41 12.51
CA HIS A 252 2.83 6.63 13.90
C HIS A 252 3.83 7.77 14.04
N TRP A 253 4.82 7.83 13.14
CA TRP A 253 5.82 8.89 13.11
C TRP A 253 5.22 10.24 12.70
N PHE A 254 4.35 10.28 11.69
CA PHE A 254 3.69 11.50 11.24
C PHE A 254 2.86 12.13 12.36
N VAL A 255 2.10 11.30 13.07
CA VAL A 255 1.28 11.70 14.20
C VAL A 255 2.14 12.22 15.36
N LEU A 256 3.06 11.40 15.88
CA LEU A 256 3.82 11.75 17.09
C LEU A 256 4.80 12.91 16.90
N SER A 257 5.33 13.08 15.69
CA SER A 257 6.20 14.22 15.39
C SER A 257 5.43 15.52 15.12
N SER A 258 4.10 15.46 15.04
CA SER A 258 3.24 16.63 14.76
C SER A 258 2.32 16.97 15.94
N ALA A 259 1.96 16.01 16.78
CA ALA A 259 1.12 16.23 17.96
C ALA A 259 1.91 16.88 19.10
N GLU A 260 1.34 17.93 19.68
CA GLU A 260 1.87 18.64 20.85
C GLU A 260 1.17 18.20 22.14
N ARG A 261 -0.06 17.69 22.03
CA ARG A 261 -0.87 17.25 23.17
C ARG A 261 -1.24 15.78 23.04
N VAL A 262 -0.30 14.92 23.40
CA VAL A 262 -0.47 13.46 23.52
C VAL A 262 -0.76 13.12 24.97
N VAL A 263 -1.70 12.20 25.21
CA VAL A 263 -2.02 11.69 26.55
C VAL A 263 -2.10 10.17 26.53
N MET A 264 -1.49 9.53 27.53
CA MET A 264 -1.57 8.09 27.73
C MET A 264 -2.68 7.76 28.73
N VAL A 265 -3.41 6.66 28.51
CA VAL A 265 -4.38 6.10 29.45
C VAL A 265 -4.04 4.64 29.74
N ASP A 266 -4.03 4.24 31.02
CA ASP A 266 -3.81 2.85 31.44
C ASP A 266 -5.13 2.08 31.38
N HIS A 267 -5.61 1.83 30.16
CA HIS A 267 -6.86 1.12 29.91
C HIS A 267 -6.72 0.22 28.68
N ILE A 268 -7.17 -1.03 28.77
CA ILE A 268 -7.13 -1.97 27.63
C ILE A 268 -8.21 -1.56 26.62
N ILE A 269 -7.80 -1.08 25.45
CA ILE A 269 -8.66 -0.62 24.37
C ILE A 269 -9.08 -1.76 23.47
N SER A 270 -8.11 -2.59 23.07
CA SER A 270 -8.27 -3.61 22.04
C SER A 270 -7.64 -4.94 22.46
N TYR A 271 -8.14 -6.01 21.87
CA TYR A 271 -7.61 -7.36 21.96
C TYR A 271 -7.20 -7.81 20.57
N HIS A 272 -5.90 -7.74 20.32
CA HIS A 272 -5.30 -8.04 19.03
C HIS A 272 -5.20 -9.55 18.80
N ARG A 273 -5.92 -10.06 17.80
CA ARG A 273 -5.96 -11.47 17.46
C ARG A 273 -4.67 -11.88 16.75
N MET A 274 -4.04 -12.93 17.26
CA MET A 274 -2.82 -13.53 16.71
C MET A 274 -3.05 -14.96 16.24
N ALA A 275 -2.13 -15.47 15.43
CA ALA A 275 -2.08 -16.87 14.99
C ALA A 275 -3.34 -17.36 14.26
N ARG A 276 -4.06 -16.47 13.55
CA ARG A 276 -5.16 -16.91 12.67
C ARG A 276 -4.69 -17.22 11.26
N GLU A 277 -5.45 -18.08 10.58
CA GLU A 277 -5.27 -18.36 9.16
C GLU A 277 -5.30 -17.06 8.35
N GLY A 278 -4.34 -16.91 7.43
CA GLY A 278 -4.15 -15.71 6.61
C GLY A 278 -3.24 -14.63 7.22
N GLN A 279 -2.84 -14.70 8.50
CA GLN A 279 -1.88 -13.75 9.11
C GLN A 279 -0.39 -14.09 8.86
N THR A 280 -0.09 -15.16 8.09
CA THR A 280 1.29 -15.62 7.88
C THR A 280 2.09 -14.71 6.94
N MET A 281 2.93 -13.85 7.54
CA MET A 281 4.03 -13.12 6.87
C MET A 281 5.22 -14.02 6.51
N SER A 282 5.17 -15.33 6.82
CA SER A 282 6.30 -16.25 6.68
C SER A 282 6.67 -16.60 5.23
N SER A 283 5.76 -16.41 4.28
CA SER A 283 5.93 -16.90 2.90
C SER A 283 6.72 -15.96 1.96
N ALA A 284 7.09 -14.75 2.38
CA ALA A 284 7.80 -13.79 1.53
C ALA A 284 8.72 -12.85 2.31
N LEU A 285 9.77 -13.39 2.93
CA LEU A 285 10.71 -12.62 3.77
C LEU A 285 11.31 -11.41 3.04
N TYR A 286 11.57 -11.48 1.73
CA TYR A 286 12.09 -10.35 0.96
C TYR A 286 11.20 -9.09 1.04
N LYS A 287 9.89 -9.25 1.30
CA LYS A 287 8.95 -8.12 1.49
C LYS A 287 9.22 -7.31 2.74
N LEU A 288 10.06 -7.80 3.68
CA LEU A 288 10.55 -6.99 4.79
C LEU A 288 11.40 -5.79 4.31
N ALA A 289 11.92 -5.81 3.08
CA ALA A 289 12.57 -4.65 2.46
C ALA A 289 11.66 -3.41 2.39
N ALA A 290 10.33 -3.59 2.39
CA ALA A 290 9.38 -2.48 2.47
C ALA A 290 9.59 -1.59 3.71
N LEU A 291 10.12 -2.13 4.81
CA LEU A 291 10.42 -1.33 5.99
C LEU A 291 11.55 -0.33 5.74
N ALA A 292 12.46 -0.59 4.79
CA ALA A 292 13.40 0.43 4.32
C ALA A 292 12.67 1.57 3.59
N SER A 293 11.66 1.26 2.76
CA SER A 293 10.81 2.29 2.14
C SER A 293 10.09 3.12 3.19
N HIS A 294 9.53 2.51 4.24
CA HIS A 294 8.92 3.22 5.36
C HIS A 294 9.89 4.17 6.07
N LEU A 295 11.13 3.73 6.33
CA LEU A 295 12.17 4.58 6.91
C LEU A 295 12.52 5.76 5.99
N ASN A 296 12.55 5.55 4.68
CA ASN A 296 12.73 6.62 3.71
C ASN A 296 11.58 7.64 3.78
N THR A 297 10.34 7.16 3.79
CA THR A 297 9.13 7.99 3.94
C THR A 297 9.15 8.80 5.24
N ILE A 298 9.50 8.18 6.37
CA ILE A 298 9.64 8.86 7.66
C ILE A 298 10.74 9.93 7.62
N SER A 299 11.92 9.58 7.09
CA SER A 299 13.02 10.54 6.93
C SER A 299 12.59 11.75 6.10
N ASN A 300 11.98 11.52 4.94
CA ASN A 300 11.52 12.59 4.06
C ASN A 300 10.49 13.49 4.74
N PHE A 301 9.55 12.90 5.50
CA PHE A 301 8.57 13.67 6.28
C PHE A 301 9.25 14.56 7.33
N LEU A 302 10.14 14.00 8.15
CA LEU A 302 10.86 14.76 9.18
C LEU A 302 11.71 15.88 8.58
N LEU A 303 12.37 15.63 7.44
CA LEU A 303 13.18 16.63 6.73
C LEU A 303 12.35 17.76 6.11
N LYS A 304 11.09 17.50 5.74
CA LYS A 304 10.16 18.51 5.21
C LYS A 304 9.55 19.40 6.30
N LYS A 305 9.61 19.02 7.58
CA LYS A 305 9.07 19.87 8.68
C LYS A 305 9.78 21.22 8.77
N THR A 306 9.00 22.28 9.01
CA THR A 306 9.50 23.64 9.21
C THR A 306 10.39 23.75 10.45
N VAL A 307 9.93 23.19 11.57
CA VAL A 307 10.69 23.09 12.82
C VAL A 307 11.23 21.68 12.95
N LYS A 308 12.56 21.57 13.10
CA LYS A 308 13.29 20.30 13.21
C LYS A 308 13.87 20.18 14.60
N HIS A 309 13.27 19.32 15.43
CA HIS A 309 13.78 19.04 16.78
C HIS A 309 14.81 17.91 16.72
N GLN A 310 16.01 18.15 17.21
CA GLN A 310 17.12 17.17 17.21
C GLN A 310 16.70 15.82 17.81
N VAL A 311 15.96 15.82 18.91
CA VAL A 311 15.49 14.60 19.58
C VAL A 311 14.67 13.66 18.67
N LEU A 312 13.91 14.21 17.72
CA LEU A 312 13.13 13.40 16.77
C LEU A 312 14.06 12.68 15.78
N PHE A 313 15.16 13.32 15.39
CA PHE A 313 16.16 12.71 14.51
C PHE A 313 16.99 11.67 15.27
N ASP A 314 17.36 11.93 16.53
CA ASP A 314 18.05 10.94 17.37
C ASP A 314 17.20 9.67 17.56
N GLU A 315 15.90 9.80 17.84
CA GLU A 315 14.99 8.64 17.88
C GLU A 315 14.83 7.97 16.51
N PHE A 316 14.82 8.74 15.42
CA PHE A 316 14.74 8.17 14.07
C PHE A 316 15.98 7.35 13.75
N TYR A 317 17.17 7.82 14.14
CA TYR A 317 18.40 7.06 14.03
C TYR A 317 18.37 5.80 14.91
N ASP A 318 17.93 5.91 16.17
CA ASP A 318 17.73 4.73 17.01
C ASP A 318 16.73 3.75 16.38
N PHE A 319 15.66 4.23 15.76
CA PHE A 319 14.69 3.39 15.06
C PHE A 319 15.29 2.69 13.84
N CYS A 320 16.09 3.39 13.02
CA CYS A 320 16.89 2.79 11.96
C CYS A 320 17.79 1.67 12.51
N TYR A 321 18.45 1.89 13.66
CA TYR A 321 19.30 0.89 14.30
C TYR A 321 18.50 -0.32 14.81
N ARG A 322 17.37 -0.09 15.48
CA ARG A 322 16.50 -1.15 16.03
C ARG A 322 15.85 -1.99 14.94
N THR A 323 15.71 -1.44 13.74
CA THR A 323 15.10 -2.10 12.59
C THR A 323 15.97 -3.20 11.97
N ASP A 324 17.22 -3.38 12.40
CA ASP A 324 18.14 -4.43 11.91
C ASP A 324 17.59 -5.87 12.00
N TRP A 325 16.57 -6.11 12.84
CA TRP A 325 15.88 -7.40 12.89
C TRP A 325 15.38 -7.86 11.50
N ILE A 326 15.02 -6.95 10.59
CA ILE A 326 14.61 -7.33 9.22
C ILE A 326 15.76 -7.94 8.43
N THR A 327 16.99 -7.45 8.64
CA THR A 327 18.18 -7.98 7.95
C THR A 327 18.62 -9.29 8.60
N THR A 328 18.44 -9.42 9.91
CA THR A 328 18.74 -10.64 10.66
C THR A 328 17.79 -11.78 10.29
N ARG A 329 16.54 -11.46 9.95
CA ARG A 329 15.54 -12.44 9.48
C ARG A 329 15.68 -12.81 8.00
N GLN A 330 16.53 -12.15 7.22
CA GLN A 330 16.75 -12.53 5.82
C GLN A 330 17.76 -13.69 5.72
N PRO A 331 17.34 -14.87 5.24
CA PRO A 331 18.26 -15.97 4.98
C PRO A 331 19.08 -15.74 3.71
N ASP A 332 18.51 -15.07 2.70
CA ASP A 332 19.21 -14.76 1.47
C ASP A 332 20.23 -13.62 1.68
N LEU A 333 21.50 -13.91 1.43
CA LEU A 333 22.59 -12.98 1.67
C LEU A 333 22.55 -11.76 0.74
N ILE A 334 22.11 -11.94 -0.51
CA ILE A 334 22.03 -10.86 -1.49
C ILE A 334 20.91 -9.88 -1.09
N THR A 335 19.69 -10.39 -0.83
CA THR A 335 18.57 -9.60 -0.32
C THR A 335 18.92 -8.89 0.98
N LYS A 336 19.56 -9.60 1.92
CA LYS A 336 20.04 -9.01 3.18
C LYS A 336 20.97 -7.82 2.92
N ASN A 337 21.93 -7.97 2.01
CA ASN A 337 22.90 -6.95 1.67
C ASN A 337 22.26 -5.76 0.93
N ILE A 338 21.29 -5.99 0.06
CA ILE A 338 20.46 -4.95 -0.57
C ILE A 338 19.74 -4.13 0.50
N ILE A 339 19.05 -4.78 1.43
CA ILE A 339 18.32 -4.08 2.52
C ILE A 339 19.29 -3.26 3.37
N ARG A 340 20.44 -3.83 3.76
CA ARG A 340 21.47 -3.11 4.52
C ARG A 340 21.97 -1.86 3.78
N SER A 341 22.28 -1.98 2.48
CA SER A 341 22.67 -0.83 1.65
C SER A 341 21.60 0.26 1.68
N ARG A 342 20.32 -0.12 1.46
CA ARG A 342 19.18 0.81 1.53
C ARG A 342 19.07 1.52 2.87
N LEU A 343 19.19 0.80 3.97
CA LEU A 343 19.20 1.39 5.32
C LEU A 343 20.36 2.38 5.48
N SER A 344 21.53 2.07 4.93
CA SER A 344 22.67 2.99 4.94
C SER A 344 22.43 4.24 4.11
N ASP A 345 21.78 4.14 2.96
CA ASP A 345 21.56 5.29 2.08
C ASP A 345 20.56 6.26 2.68
N ILE A 346 19.49 5.75 3.29
CA ILE A 346 18.53 6.54 4.06
C ILE A 346 19.25 7.27 5.19
N TYR A 347 20.04 6.55 6.00
CA TYR A 347 20.84 7.15 7.06
C TYR A 347 21.78 8.25 6.53
N LYS A 348 22.56 7.99 5.47
CA LYS A 348 23.49 8.96 4.89
C LYS A 348 22.74 10.20 4.38
N LYS A 349 21.58 10.03 3.75
CA LYS A 349 20.72 11.12 3.26
C LYS A 349 20.25 12.00 4.41
N THR A 350 19.69 11.43 5.48
CA THR A 350 19.23 12.20 6.65
C THR A 350 20.39 12.90 7.36
N LYS A 351 21.52 12.18 7.57
CA LYS A 351 22.72 12.68 8.27
C LYS A 351 23.33 13.91 7.62
N LYS A 352 23.26 14.02 6.28
CA LYS A 352 23.77 15.18 5.54
C LYS A 352 23.08 16.48 5.96
N ILE A 353 21.83 16.41 6.41
CA ILE A 353 21.01 17.57 6.78
C ILE A 353 21.03 17.77 8.29
N ILE A 354 20.82 16.71 9.09
CA ILE A 354 20.86 16.75 10.55
C ILE A 354 21.70 15.60 11.07
N LYS A 355 22.77 15.90 11.81
CA LYS A 355 23.63 14.86 12.39
C LYS A 355 22.99 14.30 13.67
N PRO A 356 23.17 13.00 13.98
CA PRO A 356 22.80 12.48 15.29
C PRO A 356 23.66 13.12 16.40
N ASP A 357 23.04 13.46 17.52
CA ASP A 357 23.71 13.88 18.75
C ASP A 357 23.82 12.71 19.74
N ASN A 358 22.82 11.83 19.76
CA ASN A 358 22.75 10.68 20.65
C ASN A 358 22.47 9.40 19.88
N VAL A 359 23.52 8.59 19.66
CA VAL A 359 23.42 7.27 19.03
C VAL A 359 24.18 6.24 19.85
N ARG A 360 23.80 4.97 19.68
CA ARG A 360 24.42 3.82 20.36
C ARG A 360 25.90 3.67 19.98
N ASP A 361 26.71 3.12 20.89
CA ASP A 361 28.17 2.97 20.70
C ASP A 361 28.58 2.30 19.37
N ASN A 362 27.89 1.22 18.97
CA ASN A 362 28.20 0.48 17.73
C ASN A 362 27.46 1.02 16.49
N PHE A 363 26.73 2.14 16.61
CA PHE A 363 25.89 2.67 15.53
C PHE A 363 26.70 2.99 14.27
N ASN A 364 27.78 3.77 14.42
CA ASN A 364 28.58 4.21 13.27
C ASN A 364 29.25 3.03 12.54
N ASN A 365 29.78 2.06 13.30
CA ASN A 365 30.41 0.87 12.72
C ASN A 365 29.40 0.02 11.94
N ARG A 366 28.20 -0.18 12.49
CA ARG A 366 27.11 -0.91 11.81
C ARG A 366 26.72 -0.26 10.49
N PHE A 367 26.48 1.04 10.47
CA PHE A 367 26.08 1.73 9.24
C PHE A 367 27.25 1.86 8.25
N ALA A 368 28.50 1.83 8.70
CA ALA A 368 29.66 1.68 7.83
C ALA A 368 29.76 0.27 7.22
N GLU A 369 29.42 -0.80 7.95
CA GLU A 369 29.31 -2.16 7.39
C GLU A 369 28.20 -2.22 6.33
N TYR A 370 27.04 -1.66 6.64
CA TYR A 370 25.90 -1.61 5.71
C TYR A 370 26.21 -0.82 4.43
N ALA A 371 26.94 0.29 4.54
CA ALA A 371 27.37 1.07 3.39
C ALA A 371 28.21 0.27 2.39
N ASN A 372 28.86 -0.81 2.84
CA ASN A 372 29.73 -1.65 2.02
C ASN A 372 29.14 -3.05 1.76
N SER A 373 27.88 -3.30 2.14
CA SER A 373 27.30 -4.65 2.04
C SER A 373 26.88 -5.00 0.61
N TYR A 374 26.60 -4.01 -0.24
CA TYR A 374 26.17 -4.20 -1.62
C TYR A 374 26.85 -3.18 -2.54
N PRO A 375 27.20 -3.52 -3.80
CA PRO A 375 27.88 -2.60 -4.69
C PRO A 375 26.99 -1.44 -5.13
N ASP A 376 27.61 -0.27 -5.34
CA ASP A 376 26.97 0.83 -6.06
C ASP A 376 26.69 0.41 -7.52
N LEU A 377 25.42 0.40 -7.90
CA LEU A 377 24.96 0.06 -9.23
C LEU A 377 24.51 1.30 -9.99
N ASP A 378 24.71 1.32 -11.30
CA ASP A 378 24.16 2.36 -12.17
C ASP A 378 22.71 2.03 -12.57
N LEU A 379 22.37 0.74 -12.69
CA LEU A 379 21.05 0.27 -13.13
C LEU A 379 20.55 -0.94 -12.33
N THR A 380 19.27 -0.93 -11.96
CA THR A 380 18.51 -2.14 -11.60
C THR A 380 17.48 -2.42 -12.69
N VAL A 381 17.49 -3.62 -13.27
CA VAL A 381 16.46 -4.08 -14.21
C VAL A 381 15.49 -5.00 -13.47
N VAL A 382 14.20 -4.72 -13.52
CA VAL A 382 13.14 -5.53 -12.92
C VAL A 382 12.37 -6.24 -14.03
N ILE A 383 12.22 -7.56 -13.92
CA ILE A 383 11.50 -8.41 -14.88
C ILE A 383 10.39 -9.18 -14.13
N PRO A 384 9.09 -8.82 -14.30
CA PRO A 384 8.01 -9.66 -13.81
C PRO A 384 7.77 -10.83 -14.77
N ALA A 385 7.87 -12.04 -14.26
CA ALA A 385 7.72 -13.26 -15.03
C ALA A 385 6.40 -13.96 -14.67
N TYR A 386 5.68 -14.45 -15.68
CA TYR A 386 4.50 -15.30 -15.50
C TYR A 386 4.26 -16.11 -16.77
N ASN A 387 4.38 -17.44 -16.67
CA ASN A 387 4.14 -18.38 -17.78
C ASN A 387 4.81 -17.95 -19.10
N CYS A 388 6.13 -17.75 -19.05
CA CYS A 388 6.97 -17.27 -20.15
C CYS A 388 8.22 -18.13 -20.37
N GLU A 389 8.12 -19.44 -20.15
CA GLU A 389 9.24 -20.38 -20.27
C GLU A 389 9.95 -20.33 -21.64
N ASP A 390 9.20 -19.96 -22.68
CA ASP A 390 9.66 -19.89 -24.06
C ASP A 390 10.43 -18.60 -24.41
N LEU A 391 10.33 -17.55 -23.59
CA LEU A 391 10.87 -16.22 -23.90
C LEU A 391 11.80 -15.65 -22.83
N ILE A 392 11.58 -15.99 -21.55
CA ILE A 392 12.26 -15.37 -20.42
C ILE A 392 13.79 -15.48 -20.50
N ALA A 393 14.31 -16.58 -21.05
CA ALA A 393 15.74 -16.75 -21.25
C ALA A 393 16.31 -15.68 -22.20
N GLU A 394 15.65 -15.41 -23.34
CA GLU A 394 16.10 -14.39 -24.28
C GLU A 394 16.05 -12.99 -23.67
N SER A 395 15.01 -12.69 -22.88
CA SER A 395 14.88 -11.42 -22.15
C SER A 395 16.04 -11.22 -21.18
N ILE A 396 16.35 -12.20 -20.33
CA ILE A 396 17.48 -12.16 -19.39
C ILE A 396 18.80 -12.03 -20.14
N GLU A 397 19.03 -12.85 -21.17
CA GLU A 397 20.26 -12.82 -21.97
C GLU A 397 20.45 -11.48 -22.69
N SER A 398 19.37 -10.81 -23.10
CA SER A 398 19.47 -9.49 -23.72
C SER A 398 20.03 -8.45 -22.75
N VAL A 399 19.65 -8.52 -21.46
CA VAL A 399 20.15 -7.65 -20.40
C VAL A 399 21.57 -8.03 -19.99
N LEU A 400 21.90 -9.33 -19.94
CA LEU A 400 23.25 -9.82 -19.61
C LEU A 400 24.32 -9.42 -20.65
N LYS A 401 23.93 -8.91 -21.82
CA LYS A 401 24.85 -8.32 -22.81
C LYS A 401 25.36 -6.92 -22.42
N ILE A 402 24.82 -6.31 -21.36
CA ILE A 402 25.36 -5.08 -20.78
C ILE A 402 26.75 -5.38 -20.20
N SER A 403 27.72 -4.52 -20.51
CA SER A 403 29.13 -4.66 -20.15
C SER A 403 29.77 -3.35 -19.68
N ASP A 404 29.17 -2.20 -20.00
CA ASP A 404 29.78 -0.87 -19.84
C ASP A 404 29.28 -0.08 -18.62
N ILE A 405 28.34 -0.64 -17.85
CA ILE A 405 27.78 -0.07 -16.61
C ILE A 405 27.61 -1.18 -15.55
N LYS A 406 27.52 -0.80 -14.27
CA LYS A 406 27.23 -1.77 -13.20
C LYS A 406 25.72 -1.96 -13.07
N PHE A 407 25.25 -3.20 -13.09
CA PHE A 407 23.82 -3.49 -12.99
C PHE A 407 23.51 -4.79 -12.26
N ASN A 408 22.25 -4.91 -11.81
CA ASN A 408 21.63 -6.18 -11.43
C ASN A 408 20.29 -6.39 -12.15
N ILE A 409 19.86 -7.65 -12.18
CA ILE A 409 18.53 -8.07 -12.64
C ILE A 409 17.77 -8.61 -11.43
N ILE A 410 16.58 -8.09 -11.19
CA ILE A 410 15.62 -8.63 -10.22
C ILE A 410 14.47 -9.25 -11.01
N ILE A 411 14.35 -10.57 -10.91
CA ILE A 411 13.27 -11.33 -11.50
C ILE A 411 12.26 -11.62 -10.40
N ILE A 412 10.99 -11.32 -10.66
CA ILE A 412 9.87 -11.66 -9.77
C ILE A 412 8.90 -12.56 -10.55
N ASP A 413 8.92 -13.85 -10.22
CA ASP A 413 7.93 -14.81 -10.73
C ASP A 413 6.61 -14.64 -9.97
N ASP A 414 5.56 -14.31 -10.72
CA ASP A 414 4.21 -14.07 -10.24
C ASP A 414 3.37 -15.37 -10.29
N GLY A 415 3.94 -16.46 -9.80
CA GLY A 415 3.25 -17.74 -9.62
C GLY A 415 3.06 -18.52 -10.92
N SER A 416 4.14 -18.65 -11.72
CA SER A 416 4.14 -19.45 -12.95
C SER A 416 3.81 -20.92 -12.68
N ASN A 417 3.17 -21.58 -13.65
CA ASN A 417 2.84 -23.01 -13.61
C ASN A 417 3.56 -23.82 -14.70
N ASP A 418 4.45 -23.18 -15.47
CA ASP A 418 5.32 -23.78 -16.47
C ASP A 418 6.79 -23.78 -15.99
N ASN A 419 7.77 -24.02 -16.88
CA ASN A 419 9.19 -24.05 -16.48
C ASN A 419 9.83 -22.67 -16.25
N THR A 420 9.06 -21.58 -16.28
CA THR A 420 9.58 -20.21 -16.06
C THR A 420 10.37 -20.10 -14.76
N GLN A 421 9.83 -20.64 -13.66
CA GLN A 421 10.48 -20.64 -12.36
C GLN A 421 11.87 -21.29 -12.43
N THR A 422 11.96 -22.50 -13.02
CA THR A 422 13.21 -23.25 -13.10
C THR A 422 14.25 -22.50 -13.92
N ILE A 423 13.86 -21.95 -15.07
CA ILE A 423 14.77 -21.17 -15.93
C ILE A 423 15.33 -19.97 -15.15
N CYS A 424 14.47 -19.20 -14.47
CA CYS A 424 14.90 -18.04 -13.70
C CYS A 424 15.83 -18.41 -12.54
N GLN A 425 15.56 -19.52 -11.86
CA GLN A 425 16.42 -20.04 -10.78
C GLN A 425 17.80 -20.47 -11.31
N ASP A 426 17.87 -21.10 -12.49
CA ASP A 426 19.13 -21.47 -13.13
C ASP A 426 19.99 -20.23 -13.45
N TYR A 427 19.37 -19.16 -13.96
CA TYR A 427 20.07 -17.89 -14.17
C TYR A 427 20.56 -17.26 -12.86
N ALA A 428 19.73 -17.23 -11.81
CA ALA A 428 20.14 -16.71 -10.51
C ALA A 428 21.27 -17.53 -9.86
N GLY A 429 21.30 -18.85 -10.09
CA GLY A 429 22.39 -19.71 -9.65
C GLY A 429 23.70 -19.52 -10.43
N LYS A 430 23.61 -19.08 -11.69
CA LYS A 430 24.76 -18.89 -12.59
C LYS A 430 25.38 -17.49 -12.51
N TYR A 431 24.59 -16.46 -12.23
CA TYR A 431 25.01 -15.06 -12.28
C TYR A 431 24.79 -14.34 -10.95
N THR A 432 25.86 -13.82 -10.35
CA THR A 432 25.80 -13.14 -9.04
C THR A 432 25.02 -11.82 -9.04
N ASN A 433 24.77 -11.25 -10.22
CA ASN A 433 23.98 -10.04 -10.40
C ASN A 433 22.55 -10.31 -10.86
N VAL A 434 22.09 -11.57 -10.85
CA VAL A 434 20.70 -11.96 -11.10
C VAL A 434 20.08 -12.47 -9.81
N VAL A 435 18.97 -11.88 -9.40
CA VAL A 435 18.27 -12.23 -8.16
C VAL A 435 16.85 -12.66 -8.49
N TYR A 436 16.43 -13.80 -7.95
CA TYR A 436 15.13 -14.39 -8.20
C TYR A 436 14.24 -14.33 -6.95
N TYR A 437 13.00 -13.90 -7.13
CA TYR A 437 11.95 -13.94 -6.14
C TYR A 437 10.70 -14.59 -6.72
N HIS A 438 9.84 -15.11 -5.85
CA HIS A 438 8.57 -15.74 -6.21
C HIS A 438 7.45 -15.22 -5.31
N GLN A 439 6.27 -15.03 -5.88
CA GLN A 439 5.03 -14.81 -5.14
C GLN A 439 3.85 -15.55 -5.80
N ALA A 440 2.74 -15.68 -5.07
CA ALA A 440 1.48 -16.10 -5.70
C ALA A 440 1.00 -15.04 -6.72
N ASN A 441 0.36 -15.49 -7.79
CA ASN A 441 -0.11 -14.64 -8.88
C ASN A 441 -1.01 -13.50 -8.38
N LYS A 442 -0.56 -12.27 -8.65
CA LYS A 442 -1.27 -11.02 -8.30
C LYS A 442 -1.29 -10.03 -9.47
N GLY A 443 -0.81 -10.42 -10.64
CA GLY A 443 -0.62 -9.56 -11.81
C GLY A 443 0.74 -8.85 -11.82
N ALA A 444 1.22 -8.56 -13.03
CA ALA A 444 2.54 -7.97 -13.28
C ALA A 444 2.79 -6.65 -12.51
N GLY A 445 1.77 -5.80 -12.35
CA GLY A 445 1.88 -4.57 -11.57
C GLY A 445 2.28 -4.82 -10.11
N ARG A 446 1.55 -5.72 -9.43
CA ARG A 446 1.84 -6.11 -8.04
C ARG A 446 3.15 -6.90 -7.92
N ALA A 447 3.49 -7.71 -8.92
CA ALA A 447 4.79 -8.38 -8.99
C ALA A 447 5.94 -7.35 -8.97
N ARG A 448 5.92 -6.36 -9.89
CA ARG A 448 6.90 -5.25 -9.92
C ARG A 448 6.94 -4.51 -8.60
N ASN A 449 5.79 -4.11 -8.06
CA ASN A 449 5.72 -3.37 -6.81
C ASN A 449 6.37 -4.11 -5.63
N SER A 450 6.20 -5.44 -5.56
CA SER A 450 6.73 -6.26 -4.47
C SER A 450 8.27 -6.22 -4.34
N VAL A 451 8.97 -5.87 -5.44
CA VAL A 451 10.43 -5.81 -5.49
C VAL A 451 10.98 -4.39 -5.65
N ILE A 452 10.14 -3.37 -5.82
CA ILE A 452 10.57 -1.96 -5.81
C ILE A 452 11.44 -1.64 -4.58
N PRO A 453 11.09 -2.04 -3.34
CA PRO A 453 11.94 -1.80 -2.17
C PRO A 453 13.36 -2.37 -2.25
N LEU A 454 13.62 -3.28 -3.20
CA LEU A 454 14.93 -3.90 -3.42
C LEU A 454 15.74 -3.23 -4.54
N CYS A 455 15.18 -2.26 -5.27
CA CYS A 455 15.92 -1.52 -6.30
C CYS A 455 16.96 -0.60 -5.66
N THR A 456 18.22 -0.69 -6.12
CA THR A 456 19.37 0.07 -5.57
C THR A 456 20.25 0.72 -6.63
N GLY A 457 20.06 0.42 -7.92
CA GLY A 457 20.77 1.14 -8.98
C GLY A 457 20.42 2.63 -8.96
N LYS A 458 21.31 3.50 -9.45
CA LYS A 458 20.98 4.93 -9.62
C LYS A 458 19.69 5.12 -10.42
N TYR A 459 19.49 4.26 -11.42
CA TYR A 459 18.26 4.16 -12.20
C TYR A 459 17.62 2.78 -12.08
N THR A 460 16.31 2.73 -12.21
CA THR A 460 15.52 1.51 -12.32
C THR A 460 14.87 1.43 -13.71
N TYR A 461 14.90 0.24 -14.30
CA TYR A 461 14.27 -0.08 -15.58
C TYR A 461 13.34 -1.28 -15.40
N PHE A 462 12.12 -1.20 -15.94
CA PHE A 462 11.16 -2.31 -15.90
C PHE A 462 11.02 -2.88 -17.31
N LEU A 463 11.38 -4.16 -17.47
CA LEU A 463 11.34 -4.89 -18.74
C LEU A 463 10.33 -6.02 -18.64
N ASP A 464 9.50 -6.20 -19.66
CA ASP A 464 8.54 -7.30 -19.71
C ASP A 464 9.27 -8.62 -20.04
N ALA A 465 8.82 -9.73 -19.47
CA ALA A 465 9.48 -11.02 -19.58
C ALA A 465 9.41 -11.66 -20.99
N ASP A 466 8.62 -11.08 -21.88
CA ASP A 466 8.49 -11.46 -23.29
C ASP A 466 9.16 -10.47 -24.24
N ASP A 467 9.82 -9.43 -23.74
CA ASP A 467 10.50 -8.40 -24.53
C ASP A 467 12.03 -8.47 -24.37
N VAL A 468 12.78 -7.92 -25.33
CA VAL A 468 14.25 -7.89 -25.29
C VAL A 468 14.79 -6.48 -25.47
N ILE A 469 16.01 -6.23 -24.98
CA ILE A 469 16.67 -4.93 -25.13
C ILE A 469 17.90 -4.94 -26.04
N ASN A 470 18.22 -3.77 -26.59
CA ASN A 470 19.54 -3.46 -27.10
C ASN A 470 20.42 -2.96 -25.95
N ALA A 471 21.37 -3.80 -25.52
CA ALA A 471 22.26 -3.52 -24.38
C ALA A 471 23.03 -2.20 -24.52
N LYS A 472 23.59 -1.92 -25.70
CA LYS A 472 24.38 -0.69 -25.93
C LYS A 472 23.51 0.57 -25.87
N SER A 473 22.29 0.49 -26.38
CA SER A 473 21.33 1.58 -26.31
C SER A 473 20.86 1.84 -24.88
N LEU A 474 20.61 0.79 -24.09
CA LEU A 474 20.28 0.93 -22.67
C LEU A 474 21.45 1.50 -21.86
N GLU A 475 22.68 1.05 -22.13
CA GLU A 475 23.90 1.63 -21.54
C GLU A 475 24.03 3.13 -21.84
N HIS A 476 23.80 3.52 -23.09
CA HIS A 476 23.84 4.92 -23.50
C HIS A 476 22.75 5.73 -22.79
N ALA A 477 21.53 5.19 -22.69
CA ALA A 477 20.42 5.82 -21.97
C ALA A 477 20.77 6.05 -20.50
N VAL A 478 21.31 5.05 -19.80
CA VAL A 478 21.71 5.16 -18.39
C VAL A 478 22.85 6.16 -18.21
N LYS A 479 23.91 6.09 -19.03
CA LYS A 479 25.03 7.03 -18.99
C LYS A 479 24.55 8.47 -19.22
N LYS A 480 23.64 8.68 -20.16
CA LYS A 480 23.03 9.99 -20.44
C LYS A 480 22.20 10.48 -19.26
N ALA A 481 21.34 9.63 -18.69
CA ALA A 481 20.53 10.00 -17.54
C ALA A 481 21.42 10.40 -16.34
N ILE A 482 22.49 9.65 -16.06
CA ILE A 482 23.48 9.99 -15.03
C ILE A 482 24.15 11.34 -15.33
N LEU A 483 24.64 11.54 -16.55
CA LEU A 483 25.32 12.77 -16.95
C LEU A 483 24.41 14.00 -16.80
N GLU A 484 23.15 13.85 -17.18
CA GLU A 484 22.17 14.92 -17.10
C GLU A 484 21.48 14.99 -15.73
N ASP A 485 21.72 14.07 -14.81
CA ASP A 485 20.97 13.94 -13.55
C ASP A 485 19.44 13.99 -13.79
N ALA A 486 18.96 13.24 -14.79
CA ALA A 486 17.55 13.22 -15.16
C ALA A 486 16.74 12.43 -14.13
N ASP A 487 15.57 12.92 -13.73
CA ASP A 487 14.68 12.13 -12.86
C ASP A 487 13.99 11.01 -13.65
N LEU A 488 13.72 11.27 -14.94
CA LEU A 488 13.11 10.34 -15.87
C LEU A 488 13.76 10.50 -17.25
N LEU A 489 14.18 9.41 -17.88
CA LEU A 489 14.67 9.43 -19.26
C LEU A 489 13.82 8.51 -20.13
N LEU A 490 13.26 9.07 -21.22
CA LEU A 490 12.46 8.37 -22.21
C LEU A 490 13.32 7.79 -23.33
N MET A 491 12.93 6.63 -23.85
CA MET A 491 13.67 5.89 -24.88
C MET A 491 12.74 5.44 -26.01
N LYS A 492 13.26 5.35 -27.23
CA LYS A 492 12.53 4.76 -28.36
C LYS A 492 12.47 3.23 -28.23
N TYR A 493 11.58 2.64 -29.01
CA TYR A 493 11.38 1.21 -29.08
C TYR A 493 11.03 0.74 -30.49
N LYS A 494 11.16 -0.57 -30.70
CA LYS A 494 10.70 -1.26 -31.91
C LYS A 494 9.58 -2.22 -31.56
N ILE A 495 8.79 -2.57 -32.56
CA ILE A 495 7.79 -3.63 -32.47
C ILE A 495 8.24 -4.76 -33.37
N GLU A 496 8.38 -5.94 -32.80
CA GLU A 496 8.66 -7.18 -33.50
C GLU A 496 7.37 -8.01 -33.55
N TYR A 497 6.88 -8.29 -34.76
CA TYR A 497 5.87 -9.32 -34.99
C TYR A 497 6.61 -10.66 -35.00
N TYR A 498 6.69 -11.29 -33.83
CA TYR A 498 7.62 -12.38 -33.54
C TYR A 498 7.42 -13.57 -34.49
N ASP A 499 6.16 -13.98 -34.68
CA ASP A 499 5.80 -15.09 -35.57
C ASP A 499 6.11 -14.79 -37.05
N GLU A 500 6.02 -13.52 -37.45
CA GLU A 500 6.30 -13.08 -38.82
C GLU A 500 7.77 -12.76 -39.08
N LYS A 501 8.60 -12.71 -38.02
CA LYS A 501 10.00 -12.23 -38.07
C LYS A 501 10.13 -10.86 -38.75
N LYS A 502 9.16 -9.98 -38.52
CA LYS A 502 9.14 -8.61 -39.05
C LYS A 502 9.28 -7.62 -37.92
N THR A 503 10.09 -6.59 -38.15
CA THR A 503 10.25 -5.48 -37.21
C THR A 503 9.79 -4.18 -37.85
N ARG A 504 9.18 -3.31 -37.06
CA ARG A 504 8.89 -1.91 -37.39
C ARG A 504 9.37 -0.99 -36.27
N GLY A 505 9.41 0.31 -36.54
CA GLY A 505 9.58 1.32 -35.49
C GLY A 505 8.36 1.42 -34.58
N MET A 506 8.35 2.45 -33.73
CA MET A 506 7.28 2.75 -32.76
C MET A 506 5.86 2.77 -33.39
N PHE A 507 4.84 2.76 -32.53
CA PHE A 507 3.48 3.05 -32.96
C PHE A 507 3.41 4.43 -33.63
N ASN A 508 2.59 4.57 -34.67
CA ASN A 508 2.51 5.82 -35.43
C ASN A 508 2.12 7.03 -34.56
N ALA A 509 1.36 6.82 -33.47
CA ALA A 509 1.00 7.87 -32.52
C ALA A 509 2.24 8.36 -31.75
N ASP A 510 2.98 7.43 -31.15
CA ASP A 510 4.23 7.72 -30.43
C ASP A 510 5.29 8.33 -31.35
N ASP A 511 5.45 7.84 -32.58
CA ASP A 511 6.42 8.42 -33.53
C ASP A 511 6.13 9.90 -33.85
N ARG A 512 4.86 10.26 -34.04
CA ARG A 512 4.45 11.66 -34.23
C ARG A 512 4.70 12.52 -32.98
N LEU A 513 4.42 11.98 -31.79
CA LEU A 513 4.73 12.66 -30.53
C LEU A 513 6.24 12.83 -30.36
N TRP A 514 7.02 11.82 -30.74
CA TRP A 514 8.47 11.84 -30.61
C TRP A 514 9.12 12.90 -31.49
N GLN A 515 8.63 13.07 -32.72
CA GLN A 515 9.07 14.16 -33.60
C GLN A 515 8.75 15.55 -33.01
N SER A 516 7.74 15.63 -32.14
CA SER A 516 7.40 16.87 -31.42
C SER A 516 8.37 17.15 -30.26
N PHE A 517 8.94 16.13 -29.58
CA PHE A 517 9.98 16.32 -28.56
C PHE A 517 11.20 17.07 -29.09
N GLU A 518 11.59 16.76 -30.32
CA GLU A 518 12.78 17.35 -30.95
C GLU A 518 12.57 18.84 -31.25
N LYS A 519 11.32 19.24 -31.54
CA LYS A 519 10.94 20.61 -31.92
C LYS A 519 10.58 21.49 -30.73
N GLU A 520 9.82 20.95 -29.76
CA GLU A 520 9.20 21.70 -28.67
C GLU A 520 9.66 21.18 -27.29
N LYS A 521 10.97 21.21 -27.03
CA LYS A 521 11.59 20.67 -25.80
C LYS A 521 10.97 21.16 -24.49
N HIS A 522 10.48 22.41 -24.45
CA HIS A 522 9.83 22.99 -23.27
C HIS A 522 8.49 22.35 -22.92
N LYS A 523 7.88 21.58 -23.84
CA LYS A 523 6.63 20.81 -23.63
C LYS A 523 6.88 19.32 -23.45
N ILE A 524 8.12 18.91 -23.13
CA ILE A 524 8.48 17.49 -23.00
C ILE A 524 7.54 16.73 -22.06
N ARG A 525 7.15 17.29 -20.93
CA ARG A 525 6.22 16.64 -19.99
C ARG A 525 4.86 16.34 -20.64
N ASN A 526 4.36 17.29 -21.43
CA ASN A 526 3.08 17.19 -22.13
C ASN A 526 3.06 16.10 -23.20
N TYR A 527 4.13 15.98 -23.99
CA TYR A 527 4.25 14.90 -24.98
C TYR A 527 4.57 13.56 -24.33
N ALA A 528 5.37 13.56 -23.25
CA ALA A 528 5.71 12.36 -22.48
C ALA A 528 4.46 11.68 -21.94
N SER A 529 3.51 12.45 -21.41
CA SER A 529 2.26 11.92 -20.85
C SER A 529 1.28 11.40 -21.91
N ALA A 530 1.52 11.69 -23.19
CA ALA A 530 0.73 11.19 -24.31
C ALA A 530 1.33 9.96 -24.99
N LEU A 531 2.55 9.55 -24.62
CA LEU A 531 3.15 8.31 -25.10
C LEU A 531 2.41 7.09 -24.53
N ILE A 532 2.58 5.95 -25.18
CA ILE A 532 2.06 4.69 -24.63
C ILE A 532 2.61 4.41 -23.22
N ASN A 533 1.75 3.81 -22.39
CA ASN A 533 2.00 3.68 -20.96
C ASN A 533 2.99 2.58 -20.59
N TYR A 534 3.48 1.80 -21.56
CA TYR A 534 4.38 0.68 -21.28
C TYR A 534 5.63 1.12 -20.52
N PRO A 535 6.04 0.36 -19.49
CA PRO A 535 7.09 0.81 -18.58
C PRO A 535 8.49 0.71 -19.19
N TRP A 536 8.68 -0.13 -20.21
CA TRP A 536 9.97 -0.38 -20.86
C TRP A 536 10.44 0.75 -21.79
N ASN A 537 9.66 1.82 -21.99
CA ASN A 537 10.06 2.99 -22.78
C ASN A 537 10.72 4.10 -21.94
N ARG A 538 11.05 3.83 -20.67
CA ARG A 538 11.66 4.81 -19.77
C ARG A 538 12.54 4.17 -18.70
N ILE A 539 13.55 4.91 -18.23
CA ILE A 539 14.26 4.64 -16.97
C ILE A 539 13.94 5.74 -15.98
N ILE A 540 13.78 5.39 -14.70
CA ILE A 540 13.46 6.32 -13.62
C ILE A 540 14.61 6.36 -12.62
N LYS A 541 14.95 7.55 -12.11
CA LYS A 541 15.89 7.71 -11.01
C LYS A 541 15.33 7.00 -9.79
N THR A 542 16.08 6.07 -9.23
CA THR A 542 15.59 5.18 -8.17
C THR A 542 15.24 5.96 -6.91
N ASP A 543 15.94 7.07 -6.62
CA ASP A 543 15.56 7.97 -5.52
C ASP A 543 14.16 8.58 -5.75
N LEU A 544 13.81 9.01 -6.97
CA LEU A 544 12.48 9.51 -7.29
C LEU A 544 11.42 8.41 -7.07
N LEU A 545 11.70 7.20 -7.54
CA LEU A 545 10.82 6.03 -7.37
C LEU A 545 10.48 5.79 -5.89
N HIS A 546 11.48 5.86 -4.99
CA HIS A 546 11.30 5.64 -3.55
C HIS A 546 10.75 6.85 -2.79
N ASP A 547 11.18 8.06 -3.15
CA ASP A 547 10.81 9.28 -2.44
C ASP A 547 9.35 9.66 -2.68
N GLU A 548 8.85 9.40 -3.89
CA GLU A 548 7.50 9.76 -4.32
C GLU A 548 6.54 8.56 -4.29
N ASN A 549 6.97 7.39 -3.79
CA ASN A 549 6.15 6.17 -3.68
C ASN A 549 5.44 5.84 -5.02
N ILE A 550 6.21 5.84 -6.11
CA ILE A 550 5.70 5.57 -7.45
C ILE A 550 5.55 4.05 -7.64
N PHE A 551 4.33 3.60 -7.91
CA PHE A 551 3.96 2.19 -8.04
C PHE A 551 3.13 1.94 -9.31
N PHE A 552 3.08 0.70 -9.74
CA PHE A 552 2.10 0.20 -10.71
C PHE A 552 0.73 0.02 -10.03
N GLY A 553 -0.34 0.10 -10.82
CA GLY A 553 -1.71 -0.04 -10.33
C GLY A 553 -2.05 -1.43 -9.80
N PRO A 554 -3.05 -1.53 -8.90
CA PRO A 554 -3.47 -2.80 -8.29
C PRO A 554 -4.24 -3.71 -9.24
N THR A 555 -4.69 -3.19 -10.38
CA THR A 555 -5.60 -3.85 -11.32
C THR A 555 -4.86 -4.83 -12.23
N VAL A 556 -5.49 -5.94 -12.62
CA VAL A 556 -4.84 -6.94 -13.49
C VAL A 556 -4.56 -6.37 -14.88
N VAL A 557 -5.51 -5.61 -15.42
CA VAL A 557 -5.35 -4.81 -16.64
C VAL A 557 -5.09 -3.35 -16.28
N HIS A 558 -4.48 -2.57 -17.17
CA HIS A 558 -4.26 -1.14 -16.96
C HIS A 558 -3.30 -0.77 -15.80
N ASN A 559 -2.53 -1.72 -15.27
CA ASN A 559 -1.60 -1.49 -14.16
C ASN A 559 -0.46 -0.52 -14.49
N ASP A 560 -0.14 -0.30 -15.77
CA ASP A 560 0.92 0.63 -16.16
C ASP A 560 0.48 2.11 -16.08
N ILE A 561 -0.82 2.38 -16.00
CA ILE A 561 -1.34 3.76 -15.98
C ILE A 561 -0.80 4.55 -14.78
N PRO A 562 -0.90 4.08 -13.52
CA PRO A 562 -0.39 4.86 -12.39
C PRO A 562 1.11 5.11 -12.48
N TYR A 563 1.91 4.10 -12.83
CA TYR A 563 3.36 4.25 -12.99
C TYR A 563 3.71 5.29 -14.07
N HIS A 564 3.05 5.22 -15.23
CA HIS A 564 3.28 6.16 -16.33
C HIS A 564 3.03 7.60 -15.90
N TRP A 565 1.83 7.89 -15.38
CA TRP A 565 1.42 9.25 -15.09
C TRP A 565 2.11 9.82 -13.86
N HIS A 566 2.23 9.04 -12.79
CA HIS A 566 2.87 9.45 -11.54
C HIS A 566 4.36 9.75 -11.75
N SER A 567 5.09 8.91 -12.48
CA SER A 567 6.51 9.17 -12.79
C SER A 567 6.73 10.47 -13.58
N ILE A 568 5.80 10.85 -14.45
CA ILE A 568 5.91 12.07 -15.28
C ILE A 568 5.61 13.34 -14.48
N VAL A 569 4.58 13.34 -13.62
CA VAL A 569 4.27 14.52 -12.79
C VAL A 569 5.27 14.72 -11.66
N ALA A 570 5.84 13.63 -11.15
CA ALA A 570 6.83 13.68 -10.07
C ALA A 570 8.21 14.13 -10.57
N ALA A 571 8.59 13.80 -11.81
CA ALA A 571 9.86 14.18 -12.39
C ALA A 571 9.97 15.70 -12.61
N GLN A 572 11.01 16.32 -12.06
CA GLN A 572 11.35 17.71 -12.32
C GLN A 572 12.17 17.85 -13.61
N LYS A 573 13.10 16.90 -13.83
CA LYS A 573 13.94 16.85 -15.03
C LYS A 573 13.65 15.62 -15.86
N ILE A 574 12.96 15.82 -16.98
CA ILE A 574 12.70 14.78 -17.97
C ILE A 574 13.69 14.92 -19.13
N SER A 575 14.35 13.83 -19.50
CA SER A 575 15.22 13.72 -20.67
C SER A 575 14.71 12.64 -21.63
N TYR A 576 15.34 12.54 -22.79
CA TYR A 576 15.04 11.52 -23.80
C TYR A 576 16.27 11.13 -24.60
N ILE A 577 16.25 9.97 -25.24
CA ILE A 577 17.27 9.53 -26.19
C ILE A 577 16.62 8.94 -27.44
N ASN A 578 17.27 9.10 -28.59
CA ASN A 578 16.75 8.63 -29.88
C ASN A 578 17.16 7.19 -30.23
N ASP A 579 17.70 6.47 -29.25
CA ASP A 579 18.12 5.08 -29.41
C ASP A 579 16.92 4.16 -29.21
N ASP A 580 16.80 3.16 -30.08
CA ASP A 580 15.81 2.08 -29.94
C ASP A 580 16.31 1.09 -28.87
N VAL A 581 15.73 1.17 -27.66
CA VAL A 581 16.18 0.38 -26.51
C VAL A 581 15.42 -0.93 -26.39
N CYS A 582 14.09 -0.87 -26.28
CA CYS A 582 13.25 -2.05 -26.16
C CYS A 582 12.78 -2.54 -27.54
N ILE A 583 12.75 -3.86 -27.73
CA ILE A 583 12.08 -4.52 -28.84
C ILE A 583 10.87 -5.24 -28.24
N HIS A 584 9.70 -4.61 -28.40
CA HIS A 584 8.44 -5.14 -27.91
C HIS A 584 7.89 -6.20 -28.86
N ARG A 585 7.62 -7.40 -28.34
CA ARG A 585 7.18 -8.56 -29.13
C ARG A 585 5.67 -8.69 -29.14
N LYS A 586 5.14 -8.87 -30.35
CA LYS A 586 3.73 -9.17 -30.62
C LYS A 586 3.61 -10.55 -31.24
N PHE A 587 2.63 -11.29 -30.74
CA PHE A 587 2.36 -12.67 -31.12
C PHE A 587 0.97 -12.76 -31.77
N ALA A 588 0.82 -13.66 -32.75
CA ALA A 588 -0.43 -13.89 -33.46
C ALA A 588 -1.42 -14.72 -32.62
N THR A 589 -0.92 -15.71 -31.86
CA THR A 589 -1.74 -16.71 -31.16
C THR A 589 -1.57 -16.72 -29.65
N ARG A 590 -0.50 -16.10 -29.10
CA ARG A 590 -0.29 -16.03 -27.64
C ARG A 590 -1.32 -15.10 -27.01
N SER A 591 -1.94 -15.55 -25.93
CA SER A 591 -2.81 -14.71 -25.10
C SER A 591 -1.97 -13.62 -24.43
N GLN A 592 -2.26 -12.35 -24.73
CA GLN A 592 -1.68 -11.19 -24.06
C GLN A 592 -2.73 -10.50 -23.19
N ILE A 593 -2.32 -9.85 -22.09
CA ILE A 593 -3.22 -9.11 -21.19
C ILE A 593 -4.03 -8.04 -21.97
N THR A 594 -3.44 -7.48 -23.03
CA THR A 594 -4.08 -6.52 -23.94
C THR A 594 -5.26 -7.11 -24.73
N ASN A 595 -5.36 -8.44 -24.86
CA ASN A 595 -6.41 -9.15 -25.60
C ASN A 595 -7.60 -9.56 -24.72
N ILE A 596 -7.58 -9.31 -23.40
CA ILE A 596 -8.70 -9.59 -22.49
C ILE A 596 -9.91 -8.75 -22.89
N SER A 597 -11.08 -9.40 -23.04
CA SER A 597 -12.37 -8.76 -23.36
C SER A 597 -13.49 -9.31 -22.47
N ASP A 598 -13.37 -9.11 -21.16
CA ASP A 598 -14.33 -9.55 -20.15
C ASP A 598 -14.55 -8.48 -19.06
N SER A 599 -15.25 -8.84 -17.99
CA SER A 599 -15.59 -7.96 -16.85
C SER A 599 -14.38 -7.25 -16.23
N ARG A 600 -13.17 -7.81 -16.35
CA ARG A 600 -11.95 -7.17 -15.86
C ARG A 600 -11.69 -5.82 -16.53
N ARG A 601 -12.26 -5.54 -17.70
CA ARG A 601 -12.14 -4.23 -18.36
C ARG A 601 -12.85 -3.09 -17.62
N LEU A 602 -13.77 -3.38 -16.69
CA LEU A 602 -14.29 -2.37 -15.78
C LEU A 602 -13.24 -1.81 -14.81
N MET A 603 -12.11 -2.51 -14.62
CA MET A 603 -10.97 -2.01 -13.84
C MET A 603 -10.34 -0.73 -14.43
N VAL A 604 -10.71 -0.34 -15.65
CA VAL A 604 -10.29 0.95 -16.23
C VAL A 604 -10.64 2.12 -15.31
N PHE A 605 -11.82 2.10 -14.69
CA PHE A 605 -12.27 3.18 -13.82
C PHE A 605 -11.44 3.27 -12.54
N GLU A 606 -11.06 2.12 -11.98
CA GLU A 606 -10.19 2.09 -10.81
C GLU A 606 -8.77 2.55 -11.15
N ALA A 607 -8.21 2.07 -12.26
CA ALA A 607 -6.90 2.52 -12.71
C ALA A 607 -6.88 4.04 -12.92
N LEU A 608 -7.94 4.62 -13.48
CA LEU A 608 -8.06 6.06 -13.68
C LEU A 608 -8.29 6.82 -12.37
N ARG A 609 -9.24 6.40 -11.52
CA ARG A 609 -9.52 7.04 -10.22
C ARG A 609 -8.28 7.07 -9.33
N TYR A 610 -7.63 5.91 -9.15
CA TYR A 610 -6.41 5.76 -8.38
C TYR A 610 -5.28 6.64 -8.93
N THR A 611 -5.10 6.69 -10.25
CA THR A 611 -4.09 7.56 -10.85
C THR A 611 -4.41 9.03 -10.60
N GLN A 612 -5.66 9.46 -10.78
CA GLN A 612 -6.08 10.85 -10.63
C GLN A 612 -5.80 11.38 -9.22
N GLU A 613 -6.21 10.62 -8.20
CA GLU A 613 -6.00 10.97 -6.78
C GLU A 613 -4.51 11.21 -6.48
N ARG A 614 -3.63 10.42 -7.08
CA ARG A 614 -2.17 10.56 -6.88
C ARG A 614 -1.56 11.72 -7.63
N ILE A 615 -1.98 11.97 -8.86
CA ILE A 615 -1.28 12.96 -9.70
C ILE A 615 -1.79 14.39 -9.51
N MET A 616 -3.04 14.59 -9.07
CA MET A 616 -3.67 15.90 -9.08
C MET A 616 -3.05 16.91 -8.10
N HIS A 617 -2.36 16.42 -7.06
CA HIS A 617 -1.70 17.26 -6.06
C HIS A 617 -0.35 17.82 -6.51
N TYR A 618 0.23 17.28 -7.59
CA TYR A 618 1.50 17.76 -8.12
C TYR A 618 1.29 19.10 -8.86
N PRO A 619 2.12 20.13 -8.60
CA PRO A 619 2.06 21.38 -9.37
C PRO A 619 2.17 21.16 -10.88
N ALA A 620 2.99 20.18 -11.29
CA ALA A 620 3.19 19.77 -12.68
C ALA A 620 1.93 19.19 -13.35
N PHE A 621 0.91 18.77 -12.59
CA PHE A 621 -0.34 18.27 -13.14
C PHE A 621 -1.05 19.31 -14.02
N SER A 622 -0.93 20.60 -13.67
CA SER A 622 -1.48 21.70 -14.45
C SER A 622 -1.00 21.71 -15.92
N GLU A 623 0.22 21.24 -16.19
CA GLU A 623 0.81 21.17 -17.53
C GLU A 623 0.26 20.02 -18.39
N ILE A 624 -0.28 18.98 -17.75
CA ILE A 624 -0.74 17.75 -18.43
C ILE A 624 -2.22 17.44 -18.20
N LYS A 625 -2.94 18.30 -17.47
CA LYS A 625 -4.35 18.11 -17.12
C LYS A 625 -5.23 17.82 -18.33
N GLN A 626 -5.06 18.57 -19.41
CA GLN A 626 -5.85 18.36 -20.64
C GLN A 626 -5.54 17.01 -21.30
N GLN A 627 -4.28 16.58 -21.26
CA GLN A 627 -3.84 15.27 -21.74
C GLN A 627 -4.43 14.16 -20.87
N TRP A 628 -4.47 14.35 -19.54
CA TRP A 628 -5.09 13.41 -18.61
C TRP A 628 -6.58 13.21 -18.90
N ILE A 629 -7.33 14.31 -19.04
CA ILE A 629 -8.76 14.27 -19.37
C ILE A 629 -8.98 13.55 -20.70
N LYS A 630 -8.23 13.94 -21.74
CA LYS A 630 -8.32 13.33 -23.07
C LYS A 630 -8.01 11.83 -23.02
N PHE A 631 -6.89 11.44 -22.41
CA PHE A 631 -6.49 10.05 -22.25
C PHE A 631 -7.56 9.23 -21.53
N SER A 632 -8.12 9.77 -20.46
CA SER A 632 -9.14 9.08 -19.66
C SER A 632 -10.40 8.80 -20.48
N VAL A 633 -10.90 9.79 -21.22
CA VAL A 633 -12.08 9.63 -22.07
C VAL A 633 -11.82 8.64 -23.22
N GLU A 634 -10.70 8.80 -23.93
CA GLU A 634 -10.34 7.90 -25.04
C GLU A 634 -10.16 6.45 -24.56
N LEU A 635 -9.57 6.26 -23.38
CA LEU A 635 -9.38 4.94 -22.79
C LEU A 635 -10.71 4.30 -22.36
N ILE A 636 -11.62 5.07 -21.76
CA ILE A 636 -12.96 4.60 -21.38
C ILE A 636 -13.72 4.14 -22.63
N ASP A 637 -13.69 4.94 -23.70
CA ASP A 637 -14.38 4.60 -24.95
C ASP A 637 -13.76 3.35 -25.61
N TRP A 638 -12.42 3.23 -25.62
CA TRP A 638 -11.73 2.01 -26.08
C TRP A 638 -12.06 0.77 -25.24
N ALA A 639 -12.21 0.93 -23.92
CA ALA A 639 -12.53 -0.15 -23.00
C ALA A 639 -13.95 -0.67 -23.21
N LYS A 640 -14.90 0.21 -23.55
CA LYS A 640 -16.31 -0.15 -23.83
C LYS A 640 -16.44 -1.26 -24.87
N GLU A 641 -15.65 -1.18 -25.95
CA GLU A 641 -15.66 -2.17 -27.04
C GLU A 641 -15.21 -3.58 -26.60
N ARG A 642 -14.58 -3.69 -25.43
CA ARG A 642 -14.04 -4.93 -24.86
C ARG A 642 -14.82 -5.40 -23.62
N ILE A 643 -15.86 -4.68 -23.23
CA ILE A 643 -16.72 -5.04 -22.10
C ILE A 643 -17.96 -5.77 -22.64
N PRO A 644 -18.31 -6.94 -22.06
CA PRO A 644 -19.53 -7.67 -22.40
C PRO A 644 -20.79 -6.77 -22.34
N SER A 645 -21.71 -6.94 -23.30
CA SER A 645 -22.88 -6.07 -23.45
C SER A 645 -23.82 -6.07 -22.24
N ASP A 646 -23.89 -7.18 -21.52
CA ASP A 646 -24.65 -7.36 -20.27
C ASP A 646 -24.12 -6.49 -19.11
N MET A 647 -22.90 -5.96 -19.23
CA MET A 647 -22.30 -5.05 -18.25
C MET A 647 -22.34 -3.58 -18.68
N HIS A 648 -23.01 -3.23 -19.79
CA HIS A 648 -22.99 -1.86 -20.31
C HIS A 648 -23.75 -0.86 -19.42
N GLU A 649 -24.76 -1.31 -18.69
CA GLU A 649 -25.46 -0.48 -17.69
C GLU A 649 -24.49 -0.05 -16.57
N GLN A 650 -23.87 -1.04 -15.91
CA GLN A 650 -22.82 -0.82 -14.91
C GLN A 650 -21.66 0.03 -15.44
N PHE A 651 -21.22 -0.21 -16.69
CA PHE A 651 -20.20 0.60 -17.33
C PHE A 651 -20.61 2.07 -17.45
N ASN A 652 -21.86 2.35 -17.86
CA ASN A 652 -22.34 3.72 -18.02
C ASN A 652 -22.41 4.44 -16.67
N GLU A 653 -22.86 3.76 -15.61
CA GLU A 653 -22.84 4.30 -14.24
C GLU A 653 -21.42 4.69 -13.81
N TYR A 654 -20.45 3.80 -14.03
CA TYR A 654 -19.05 4.06 -13.65
C TYR A 654 -18.42 5.17 -14.51
N LYS A 655 -18.82 5.24 -15.78
CA LYS A 655 -18.42 6.32 -16.68
C LYS A 655 -18.93 7.66 -16.20
N GLU A 656 -20.20 7.76 -15.82
CA GLU A 656 -20.77 9.01 -15.31
C GLU A 656 -20.11 9.44 -14.00
N GLU A 657 -19.94 8.51 -13.05
CA GLU A 657 -19.25 8.78 -11.79
C GLU A 657 -17.83 9.32 -12.02
N PHE A 658 -17.04 8.63 -12.87
CA PHE A 658 -15.68 9.06 -13.15
C PHE A 658 -15.63 10.40 -13.90
N ILE A 659 -16.48 10.61 -14.91
CA ILE A 659 -16.51 11.88 -15.65
C ILE A 659 -16.85 13.04 -14.71
N ASN A 660 -17.79 12.86 -13.79
CA ASN A 660 -18.15 13.87 -12.80
C ASN A 660 -17.02 14.17 -11.81
N SER A 661 -16.09 13.24 -11.62
CA SER A 661 -14.90 13.42 -10.78
C SER A 661 -13.73 14.12 -11.50
N LEU A 662 -13.79 14.30 -12.83
CA LEU A 662 -12.70 14.91 -13.58
C LEU A 662 -12.49 16.37 -13.14
N PRO A 663 -11.23 16.83 -13.07
CA PRO A 663 -10.94 18.18 -12.61
C PRO A 663 -11.39 19.23 -13.65
N ASN A 664 -12.30 20.12 -13.25
CA ASN A 664 -12.81 21.27 -14.03
C ASN A 664 -11.72 22.18 -14.57
#